data_AF-A0A812RV12-F1
#
_entry.id   AF-A0A812RV12-F1
#
_cell.length_a   1.000
_cell.length_b   1.000
_cell.length_c   1.000
_cell.angle_alpha   90.00
_cell.angle_beta   90.00
_cell.angle_gamma   90.00
#
_symmetry.space_group_name_H-M   'P 1'
#
loop_
_entity.id
_entity.type
_entity.pdbx_description
1 polymer ?
#
loop_
_entity_poly.entity_id
_entity_poly.type
_entity_poly.pdbx_seq_one_letter_code
_entity_poly.pdbx_strand_id
1 'polypeptide(L)'
;MQAQQCRSSSESPNASPFPASGVAVKMQCGGAAERPWRLSRDFDPNPRSPIWRSSAPEPLVWAESSAASMLYGSQDAPNIWHQEALSEAADSLVAGELAQIYQLVKAKNERISEKEEQLHHSECLVAETVGAAKAHLREEVEELLRSSHRELRKEASVQRRRLEDLFQKAQEEFRKAVEWRREARTLKGTVSNEIETREKLQKKVQELLRREKALKQQHELERKRWAEEKEQLQKQALLQQEAQLRPFLETMGDQLMPHSRAPLREPDFLQTHPDVSLRRSQGPSNSSEIPARTRMTLQLDEPVNSEDPQFDPDELLYHAVDMWSSHGSTSTARWARPHREVGPSPLSLVSAWWSVDTVMALGPRGLWGCATLLVAEPVKNQELQSWFLRRWVWHALQADAQSIWQLAAESVKVRKSAPPLPLDLPGLKPEALDLLSWLPDPHRRVGLLPKLRRQLQPLIAAPDEVVPNDADLLWLRPASAQLAVAQALWKDVRQQLLSSERALRQGLAESSAMAEVARTLLSVAALSLAVSPGDGEAALRALARLCAGHADDLASQLPDAMPVLLWLADVTGATGRCPPAEGGTAELASKLLEQLGSASIEHDPPTTVYFLAAALLRSPFEAVASRPSSSLLAVLAQLLCQSVEAATTQLEKPTLREADALERRNLRALRGPLRRWRDQLHEGAKNSQVTVWVSNCIEVLDELSLY
;
A
#
# COMPACT_ATOMS: atom_id res chain seq x y z
N MET A 1 27.90 -8.62 63.31
CA MET A 1 28.07 -7.28 63.93
C MET A 1 27.02 -6.39 63.29
N GLN A 2 25.83 -6.22 63.90
CA GLN A 2 25.44 -5.09 64.79
C GLN A 2 25.75 -3.72 64.17
N ALA A 3 24.93 -2.68 64.20
CA ALA A 3 23.49 -2.38 64.34
C ALA A 3 23.37 -0.84 64.32
N GLN A 4 22.15 -0.31 64.10
CA GLN A 4 21.64 1.04 64.45
C GLN A 4 22.17 2.27 63.65
N GLN A 5 21.38 3.13 62.99
CA GLN A 5 20.02 3.71 63.18
C GLN A 5 19.94 4.84 64.24
N CYS A 6 19.78 6.09 63.79
CA CYS A 6 19.05 7.24 64.41
C CYS A 6 18.98 8.38 63.36
N ARG A 7 17.83 8.72 62.77
CA ARG A 7 16.72 9.62 63.21
C ARG A 7 17.13 11.09 63.42
N SER A 8 16.57 11.98 62.59
CA SER A 8 15.73 13.11 63.05
C SER A 8 15.05 13.84 61.89
N SER A 9 13.73 13.85 61.94
CA SER A 9 12.77 14.63 61.19
C SER A 9 12.75 16.09 61.65
N SER A 10 12.42 17.05 60.77
CA SER A 10 11.54 18.18 61.14
C SER A 10 10.90 18.80 59.90
N GLU A 11 9.58 18.96 60.01
CA GLU A 11 8.65 19.54 59.05
C GLU A 11 8.66 21.07 59.10
N SER A 12 8.48 21.72 57.93
CA SER A 12 7.58 22.85 57.58
C SER A 12 7.45 24.10 58.50
N PRO A 13 6.76 25.19 58.08
CA PRO A 13 6.50 25.77 56.74
C PRO A 13 6.86 27.29 56.71
N ASN A 14 6.87 27.92 55.53
CA ASN A 14 6.41 29.32 55.42
C ASN A 14 6.09 29.71 53.97
N ALA A 15 4.80 29.95 53.75
CA ALA A 15 4.25 30.66 52.61
C ALA A 15 4.29 32.17 52.87
N SER A 16 4.38 32.98 51.81
CA SER A 16 3.76 34.31 51.58
C SER A 16 4.52 35.07 50.45
N PRO A 17 4.02 36.19 49.91
CA PRO A 17 3.22 36.20 48.67
C PRO A 17 3.68 37.25 47.62
N PHE A 18 3.06 37.21 46.43
CA PHE A 18 2.72 38.29 45.46
C PHE A 18 3.47 39.65 45.48
N PRO A 19 3.73 40.28 44.30
CA PRO A 19 2.62 41.01 43.66
C PRO A 19 2.55 41.01 42.13
N ALA A 20 1.31 41.24 41.69
CA ALA A 20 0.90 41.60 40.35
C ALA A 20 1.27 43.05 40.02
N SER A 21 1.70 43.26 38.78
CA SER A 21 1.71 44.52 38.05
C SER A 21 1.49 44.14 36.58
N GLY A 22 0.45 44.54 35.86
CA GLY A 22 -0.25 45.83 35.93
C GLY A 22 0.37 46.79 34.91
N VAL A 23 0.30 46.46 33.61
CA VAL A 23 0.53 47.45 32.53
C VAL A 23 -0.61 47.36 31.53
N ALA A 24 -1.52 48.31 31.68
CA ALA A 24 -2.51 48.69 30.69
C ALA A 24 -1.80 49.32 29.49
N VAL A 25 -2.10 48.84 28.27
CA VAL A 25 -1.87 49.62 27.06
C VAL A 25 -3.22 50.01 26.48
N LYS A 26 -3.29 51.31 26.28
CA LYS A 26 -4.44 52.18 26.04
C LYS A 26 -5.02 51.93 24.65
N MET A 27 -6.34 51.73 24.61
CA MET A 27 -7.19 51.98 23.46
C MET A 27 -6.93 53.39 22.91
N GLN A 28 -6.69 53.49 21.60
CA GLN A 28 -6.93 54.72 20.85
C GLN A 28 -7.89 54.39 19.71
N CYS A 29 -9.15 54.72 19.94
CA CYS A 29 -10.14 54.91 18.89
C CYS A 29 -9.81 56.21 18.17
N GLY A 30 -9.54 56.13 16.86
CA GLY A 30 -9.54 57.26 15.94
C GLY A 30 -10.38 56.85 14.74
N GLY A 31 -11.58 57.40 14.65
CA GLY A 31 -12.50 57.18 13.54
C GLY A 31 -12.30 58.19 12.41
N ALA A 32 -13.02 57.87 11.33
CA ALA A 32 -13.47 58.72 10.22
C ALA A 32 -12.59 58.84 8.97
N ALA A 33 -13.32 58.78 7.85
CA ALA A 33 -12.98 59.08 6.46
C ALA A 33 -12.03 58.08 5.76
N GLU A 34 -12.27 57.57 4.55
CA GLU A 34 -13.24 57.86 3.50
C GLU A 34 -13.16 56.69 2.49
N ARG A 35 -14.30 56.27 1.92
CA ARG A 35 -14.33 55.43 0.71
C ARG A 35 -13.84 56.28 -0.48
N PRO A 36 -13.31 55.69 -1.57
CA PRO A 36 -14.23 55.22 -2.61
C PRO A 36 -13.80 53.90 -3.26
N TRP A 37 -14.72 52.95 -3.28
CA TRP A 37 -14.70 51.82 -4.21
C TRP A 37 -14.90 52.36 -5.63
N ARG A 38 -13.94 52.08 -6.52
CA ARG A 38 -14.09 52.35 -7.95
C ARG A 38 -15.07 51.36 -8.57
N LEU A 39 -16.11 51.95 -9.15
CA LEU A 39 -16.86 51.56 -10.32
C LEU A 39 -16.20 50.49 -11.21
N SER A 40 -16.89 49.38 -11.41
CA SER A 40 -17.11 48.86 -12.76
C SER A 40 -18.56 48.39 -12.84
N ARG A 41 -19.42 49.29 -13.31
CA ARG A 41 -20.69 48.95 -13.94
C ARG A 41 -20.32 48.47 -15.34
N ASP A 42 -20.63 47.22 -15.64
CA ASP A 42 -21.17 46.85 -16.94
C ASP A 42 -22.36 45.94 -16.67
N PHE A 43 -23.53 46.52 -16.87
CA PHE A 43 -24.83 45.92 -16.74
C PHE A 43 -25.17 45.39 -18.13
N ASP A 44 -25.09 44.08 -18.31
CA ASP A 44 -25.48 43.41 -19.55
C ASP A 44 -26.87 42.77 -19.33
N PRO A 45 -27.97 43.35 -19.86
CA PRO A 45 -29.29 42.77 -19.69
C PRO A 45 -29.53 41.78 -20.82
N ASN A 46 -29.09 40.53 -20.63
CA ASN A 46 -29.53 39.42 -21.47
C ASN A 46 -30.19 38.34 -20.60
N PRO A 47 -31.52 38.36 -20.42
CA PRO A 47 -32.22 37.25 -19.80
C PRO A 47 -32.62 36.27 -20.90
N ARG A 48 -31.76 35.30 -21.20
CA ARG A 48 -32.18 34.08 -21.90
C ARG A 48 -31.83 32.85 -21.08
N SER A 49 -32.87 32.36 -20.41
CA SER A 49 -33.25 30.96 -20.11
C SER A 49 -33.73 30.82 -18.64
N PRO A 50 -34.66 29.90 -18.30
CA PRO A 50 -35.05 28.70 -19.05
C PRO A 50 -36.57 28.43 -19.19
N ILE A 51 -36.89 27.73 -20.27
CA ILE A 51 -37.83 26.59 -20.40
C ILE A 51 -38.77 26.41 -19.20
N TRP A 52 -39.99 26.95 -19.33
CA TRP A 52 -41.18 26.34 -18.76
C TRP A 52 -42.05 25.87 -19.93
N ARG A 53 -42.04 24.56 -20.19
CA ARG A 53 -43.11 23.93 -20.97
C ARG A 53 -44.32 23.83 -20.03
N SER A 54 -45.28 24.73 -20.18
CA SER A 54 -46.65 24.48 -19.78
C SER A 54 -47.55 24.77 -20.98
N SER A 55 -48.12 23.70 -21.50
CA SER A 55 -49.28 23.63 -22.38
C SER A 55 -50.29 24.77 -22.18
N ALA A 56 -50.46 25.59 -23.22
CA ALA A 56 -51.61 26.45 -23.41
C ALA A 56 -52.15 26.26 -24.85
N PRO A 57 -53.47 26.40 -25.06
CA PRO A 57 -54.16 25.96 -26.27
C PRO A 57 -54.05 26.97 -27.42
N GLU A 58 -54.24 26.47 -28.64
CA GLU A 58 -54.20 27.18 -29.92
C GLU A 58 -54.96 28.52 -29.93
N PRO A 59 -54.43 29.58 -30.57
CA PRO A 59 -55.20 30.78 -30.86
C PRO A 59 -56.03 30.58 -32.14
N LEU A 60 -57.34 30.85 -32.02
CA LEU A 60 -58.26 31.02 -33.15
C LEU A 60 -57.71 32.04 -34.14
N VAL A 61 -57.43 31.58 -35.35
CA VAL A 61 -57.19 32.40 -36.54
C VAL A 61 -58.51 33.08 -36.89
N TRP A 62 -58.62 34.38 -36.64
CA TRP A 62 -59.64 35.21 -37.26
C TRP A 62 -59.23 35.45 -38.71
N ALA A 63 -59.95 34.80 -39.64
CA ALA A 63 -59.81 35.05 -41.06
C ALA A 63 -60.22 36.49 -41.37
N GLU A 64 -59.25 37.28 -41.84
CA GLU A 64 -59.48 38.55 -42.50
C GLU A 64 -60.25 38.27 -43.81
N SER A 65 -61.55 38.56 -43.82
CA SER A 65 -62.34 38.57 -45.05
C SER A 65 -62.23 39.95 -45.69
N SER A 66 -61.32 40.03 -46.66
CA SER A 66 -61.24 41.09 -47.66
C SER A 66 -62.42 40.97 -48.62
N ALA A 67 -63.36 41.90 -48.55
CA ALA A 67 -64.29 42.17 -49.65
C ALA A 67 -64.64 43.66 -49.67
N ALA A 68 -63.79 44.41 -50.36
CA ALA A 68 -64.12 45.74 -50.86
C ALA A 68 -65.12 45.62 -52.02
N SER A 69 -66.16 46.45 -51.95
CA SER A 69 -66.60 47.37 -53.02
C SER A 69 -66.99 46.78 -54.39
N MET A 70 -68.29 46.74 -54.70
CA MET A 70 -68.89 47.20 -55.99
C MET A 70 -70.41 47.36 -55.80
N LEU A 71 -70.92 48.59 -55.86
CA LEU A 71 -71.70 49.21 -56.96
C LEU A 71 -73.22 48.94 -56.97
N TYR A 72 -73.94 50.05 -56.82
CA TYR A 72 -75.20 50.45 -57.49
C TYR A 72 -76.45 49.56 -57.46
N GLY A 73 -77.57 50.19 -57.05
CA GLY A 73 -78.84 50.03 -57.76
C GLY A 73 -80.10 50.17 -56.90
N SER A 74 -81.04 50.99 -57.40
CA SER A 74 -82.46 51.13 -56.98
C SER A 74 -82.68 51.99 -55.72
N GLN A 75 -83.06 53.27 -55.83
CA GLN A 75 -84.39 53.77 -56.23
C GLN A 75 -85.51 52.90 -55.65
N ASP A 76 -86.02 53.32 -54.49
CA ASP A 76 -87.44 53.56 -54.27
C ASP A 76 -87.64 54.42 -53.01
N ALA A 77 -88.30 55.57 -53.20
CA ALA A 77 -88.73 56.46 -52.13
C ALA A 77 -89.89 55.81 -51.35
N PRO A 78 -89.96 56.02 -50.03
CA PRO A 78 -91.19 56.60 -49.51
C PRO A 78 -90.99 57.64 -48.39
N ASN A 79 -91.80 58.70 -48.49
CA ASN A 79 -92.44 59.45 -47.40
C ASN A 79 -91.55 60.09 -46.32
N ILE A 80 -91.09 61.29 -46.65
CA ILE A 80 -90.33 62.27 -45.85
C ILE A 80 -91.12 62.87 -44.65
N TRP A 81 -92.32 62.40 -44.31
CA TRP A 81 -93.14 63.00 -43.24
C TRP A 81 -93.38 62.12 -42.01
N HIS A 82 -92.71 60.97 -41.89
CA HIS A 82 -92.71 60.14 -40.67
C HIS A 82 -91.32 59.87 -40.07
N GLN A 83 -90.26 60.48 -40.59
CA GLN A 83 -88.87 60.23 -40.16
C GLN A 83 -88.41 61.14 -39.00
N GLU A 84 -88.96 62.34 -38.87
CA GLU A 84 -88.58 63.27 -37.79
C GLU A 84 -89.08 62.79 -36.41
N ALA A 85 -90.31 62.27 -36.32
CA ALA A 85 -90.87 61.79 -35.04
C ALA A 85 -90.29 60.43 -34.56
N LEU A 86 -89.79 59.59 -35.47
CA LEU A 86 -89.09 58.35 -35.11
C LEU A 86 -87.60 58.59 -34.77
N SER A 87 -86.98 59.64 -35.33
CA SER A 87 -85.61 60.01 -34.98
C SER A 87 -85.48 60.55 -33.56
N GLU A 88 -86.40 61.39 -33.09
CA GLU A 88 -86.35 61.93 -31.72
C GLU A 88 -86.57 60.84 -30.66
N ALA A 89 -87.46 59.88 -30.92
CA ALA A 89 -87.69 58.75 -30.01
C ALA A 89 -86.51 57.77 -29.97
N ALA A 90 -85.87 57.51 -31.12
CA ALA A 90 -84.67 56.69 -31.20
C ALA A 90 -83.48 57.37 -30.52
N ASP A 91 -83.29 58.68 -30.73
CA ASP A 91 -82.22 59.45 -30.10
C ASP A 91 -82.39 59.53 -28.58
N SER A 92 -83.63 59.64 -28.08
CA SER A 92 -83.91 59.58 -26.64
C SER A 92 -83.63 58.20 -26.04
N LEU A 93 -83.93 57.12 -26.76
CA LEU A 93 -83.68 55.75 -26.28
C LEU A 93 -82.18 55.44 -26.28
N VAL A 94 -81.48 55.81 -27.36
CA VAL A 94 -80.01 55.69 -27.46
C VAL A 94 -79.32 56.54 -26.40
N ALA A 95 -79.78 57.77 -26.14
CA ALA A 95 -79.24 58.59 -25.06
C ALA A 95 -79.46 57.95 -23.68
N GLY A 96 -80.62 57.33 -23.45
CA GLY A 96 -80.92 56.58 -22.22
C GLY A 96 -80.03 55.36 -22.03
N GLU A 97 -79.85 54.55 -23.08
CA GLU A 97 -78.97 53.37 -23.05
C GLU A 97 -77.49 53.76 -22.89
N LEU A 98 -77.03 54.81 -23.59
CA LEU A 98 -75.68 55.34 -23.42
C LEU A 98 -75.44 55.88 -22.02
N ALA A 99 -76.41 56.57 -21.42
CA ALA A 99 -76.33 57.01 -20.04
C ALA A 99 -76.24 55.82 -19.07
N GLN A 100 -77.02 54.75 -19.30
CA GLN A 100 -76.97 53.54 -18.49
C GLN A 100 -75.63 52.80 -18.63
N ILE A 101 -75.12 52.66 -19.86
CA ILE A 101 -73.80 52.07 -20.14
C ILE A 101 -72.71 52.91 -19.47
N TYR A 102 -72.77 54.24 -19.55
CA TYR A 102 -71.81 55.11 -18.88
C TYR A 102 -71.83 54.92 -17.36
N GLN A 103 -73.00 54.84 -16.74
CA GLN A 103 -73.11 54.58 -15.29
C GLN A 103 -72.56 53.20 -14.91
N LEU A 104 -72.81 52.16 -15.72
CA LEU A 104 -72.27 50.82 -15.49
C LEU A 104 -70.75 50.78 -15.65
N VAL A 105 -70.21 51.43 -16.68
CA VAL A 105 -68.76 51.54 -16.90
C VAL A 105 -68.10 52.30 -15.74
N LYS A 106 -68.71 53.41 -15.30
CA LYS A 106 -68.24 54.16 -14.15
C LYS A 106 -68.22 53.32 -12.88
N ALA A 107 -69.33 52.65 -12.54
CA ALA A 107 -69.42 51.79 -11.36
C ALA A 107 -68.45 50.59 -11.43
N LYS A 108 -68.22 50.02 -12.61
CA LYS A 108 -67.21 48.97 -12.81
C LYS A 108 -65.79 49.52 -12.61
N ASN A 109 -65.50 50.71 -13.11
CA ASN A 109 -64.20 51.35 -12.96
C ASN A 109 -63.90 51.68 -11.49
N GLU A 110 -64.89 52.17 -10.74
CA GLU A 110 -64.78 52.41 -9.29
C GLU A 110 -64.48 51.11 -8.54
N ARG A 111 -65.19 50.00 -8.83
CA ARG A 111 -64.90 48.69 -8.23
C ARG A 111 -63.51 48.14 -8.59
N ILE A 112 -63.03 48.40 -9.81
CA ILE A 112 -61.68 48.02 -10.22
C ILE A 112 -60.66 48.81 -9.40
N SER A 113 -60.83 50.13 -9.29
CA SER A 113 -59.96 51.00 -8.48
C SER A 113 -59.91 50.55 -7.00
N GLU A 114 -61.05 50.24 -6.39
CA GLU A 114 -61.08 49.72 -5.01
C GLU A 114 -60.35 48.37 -4.87
N LYS A 115 -60.43 47.51 -5.89
CA LYS A 115 -59.72 46.21 -5.89
C LYS A 115 -58.22 46.37 -6.10
N GLU A 116 -57.80 47.33 -6.92
CA GLU A 116 -56.39 47.69 -7.09
C GLU A 116 -55.79 48.25 -5.79
N GLU A 117 -56.51 49.10 -5.07
CA GLU A 117 -56.10 49.60 -3.76
C GLU A 117 -55.99 48.47 -2.70
N GLN A 118 -56.96 47.56 -2.67
CA GLN A 118 -56.92 46.38 -1.79
C GLN A 118 -55.73 45.47 -2.11
N LEU A 119 -55.44 45.27 -3.40
CA LEU A 119 -54.32 44.46 -3.86
C LEU A 119 -52.99 45.10 -3.44
N HIS A 120 -52.80 46.39 -3.70
CA HIS A 120 -51.60 47.12 -3.26
C HIS A 120 -51.42 47.11 -1.73
N HIS A 121 -52.51 47.25 -0.96
CA HIS A 121 -52.42 47.13 0.49
C HIS A 121 -51.97 45.72 0.92
N SER A 122 -52.50 44.67 0.28
CA SER A 122 -52.07 43.29 0.55
C SER A 122 -50.63 43.01 0.14
N GLU A 123 -50.15 43.59 -0.98
CA GLU A 123 -48.76 43.48 -1.43
C GLU A 123 -47.80 44.13 -0.42
N CYS A 124 -48.15 45.31 0.12
CA CYS A 124 -47.39 45.97 1.17
C CYS A 124 -47.29 45.12 2.45
N LEU A 125 -48.41 44.54 2.91
CA LEU A 125 -48.41 43.66 4.09
C LEU A 125 -47.57 42.39 3.88
N VAL A 126 -47.62 41.79 2.69
CA VAL A 126 -46.77 40.65 2.34
C VAL A 126 -45.29 41.07 2.32
N ALA A 127 -44.97 42.23 1.75
CA ALA A 127 -43.59 42.74 1.76
C ALA A 127 -43.05 43.00 3.18
N GLU A 128 -43.88 43.56 4.06
CA GLU A 128 -43.53 43.80 5.47
C GLU A 128 -43.31 42.50 6.25
N THR A 129 -44.22 41.53 6.12
CA THR A 129 -44.11 40.23 6.80
C THR A 129 -42.92 39.41 6.31
N VAL A 130 -42.67 39.40 4.99
CA VAL A 130 -41.47 38.77 4.40
C VAL A 130 -40.20 39.49 4.85
N GLY A 131 -40.23 40.82 4.93
CA GLY A 131 -39.12 41.63 5.45
C GLY A 131 -38.77 41.29 6.90
N ALA A 132 -39.78 41.20 7.77
CA ALA A 132 -39.63 40.84 9.18
C ALA A 132 -39.11 39.40 9.34
N ALA A 133 -39.69 38.44 8.62
CA ALA A 133 -39.23 37.04 8.64
C ALA A 133 -37.77 36.90 8.17
N LYS A 134 -37.37 37.63 7.12
CA LYS A 134 -35.99 37.66 6.63
C LYS A 134 -35.02 38.27 7.64
N ALA A 135 -35.43 39.30 8.39
CA ALA A 135 -34.62 39.88 9.46
C ALA A 135 -34.42 38.88 10.62
N HIS A 136 -35.50 38.22 11.06
CA HIS A 136 -35.44 37.19 12.10
C HIS A 136 -34.52 36.02 11.72
N LEU A 137 -34.66 35.49 10.50
CA LEU A 137 -33.79 34.41 10.01
C LEU A 137 -32.32 34.81 9.95
N ARG A 138 -32.01 36.09 9.65
CA ARG A 138 -30.62 36.58 9.69
C ARG A 138 -30.06 36.58 11.11
N GLU A 139 -30.86 37.00 12.09
CA GLU A 139 -30.47 37.01 13.50
C GLU A 139 -30.21 35.59 14.03
N GLU A 140 -31.08 34.62 13.70
CA GLU A 140 -30.90 33.21 14.06
C GLU A 140 -29.64 32.61 13.41
N VAL A 141 -29.41 32.89 12.13
CA VAL A 141 -28.20 32.42 11.43
C VAL A 141 -26.95 33.03 12.04
N GLU A 142 -26.97 34.32 12.41
CA GLU A 142 -25.84 34.93 13.11
C GLU A 142 -25.59 34.33 14.49
N GLU A 143 -26.63 34.04 15.28
CA GLU A 143 -26.47 33.40 16.60
C GLU A 143 -25.96 31.96 16.47
N LEU A 144 -26.45 31.20 15.49
CA LEU A 144 -25.92 29.86 15.17
C LEU A 144 -24.44 29.93 14.76
N LEU A 145 -24.05 30.91 13.93
CA LEU A 145 -22.66 31.13 13.57
C LEU A 145 -21.81 31.49 14.79
N ARG A 146 -22.30 32.37 15.69
CA ARG A 146 -21.61 32.71 16.95
C ARG A 146 -21.45 31.50 17.86
N SER A 147 -22.49 30.66 17.98
CA SER A 147 -22.44 29.41 18.77
C SER A 147 -21.41 28.44 18.21
N SER A 148 -21.47 28.18 16.90
CA SER A 148 -20.52 27.32 16.19
C SER A 148 -19.06 27.81 16.35
N HIS A 149 -18.82 29.12 16.24
CA HIS A 149 -17.47 29.68 16.48
C HIS A 149 -16.99 29.48 17.93
N ARG A 150 -17.88 29.53 18.93
CA ARG A 150 -17.51 29.27 20.33
C ARG A 150 -17.16 27.79 20.54
N GLU A 151 -17.92 26.88 19.92
CA GLU A 151 -17.65 25.43 19.98
C GLU A 151 -16.33 25.08 19.30
N LEU A 152 -16.08 25.60 18.09
CA LEU A 152 -14.81 25.40 17.39
C LEU A 152 -13.62 25.92 18.20
N ARG A 153 -13.76 27.05 18.91
CA ARG A 153 -12.70 27.55 19.82
C ARG A 153 -12.47 26.64 21.02
N LYS A 154 -13.55 26.08 21.60
CA LYS A 154 -13.44 25.10 22.70
C LYS A 154 -12.73 23.84 22.22
N GLU A 155 -13.13 23.29 21.08
CA GLU A 155 -12.51 22.08 20.51
C GLU A 155 -11.04 22.31 20.15
N ALA A 156 -10.72 23.44 19.51
CA ALA A 156 -9.33 23.82 19.23
C ALA A 156 -8.48 23.94 20.51
N SER A 157 -9.05 24.45 21.60
CA SER A 157 -8.35 24.52 22.89
C SER A 157 -8.11 23.14 23.52
N VAL A 158 -9.06 22.20 23.37
CA VAL A 158 -8.92 20.82 23.84
C VAL A 158 -7.88 20.08 23.00
N GLN A 159 -7.91 20.21 21.69
CA GLN A 159 -6.91 19.62 20.79
C GLN A 159 -5.50 20.17 21.08
N ARG A 160 -5.37 21.47 21.34
CA ARG A 160 -4.09 22.08 21.73
C ARG A 160 -3.53 21.47 23.02
N ARG A 161 -4.36 21.31 24.06
CA ARG A 161 -3.93 20.65 25.31
C ARG A 161 -3.52 19.20 25.08
N ARG A 162 -4.29 18.45 24.28
CA ARG A 162 -3.94 17.07 23.91
C ARG A 162 -2.60 16.99 23.19
N LEU A 163 -2.30 17.93 22.30
CA LEU A 163 -1.00 18.01 21.62
C LEU A 163 0.14 18.38 22.58
N GLU A 164 -0.09 19.30 23.51
CA GLU A 164 0.88 19.65 24.56
C GLU A 164 1.18 18.44 25.47
N ASP A 165 0.16 17.66 25.86
CA ASP A 165 0.32 16.42 26.64
C ASP A 165 1.11 15.34 25.87
N LEU A 166 0.81 15.15 24.58
CA LEU A 166 1.55 14.22 23.72
C LEU A 166 3.01 14.65 23.56
N PHE A 167 3.27 15.96 23.43
CA PHE A 167 4.63 16.49 23.34
C PHE A 167 5.42 16.28 24.63
N GLN A 168 4.78 16.45 25.80
CA GLN A 168 5.40 16.15 27.09
C GLN A 168 5.74 14.66 27.22
N LYS A 169 4.81 13.77 26.86
CA LYS A 169 5.07 12.32 26.83
C LYS A 169 6.22 11.96 25.89
N ALA A 170 6.27 12.53 24.69
CA ALA A 170 7.36 12.30 23.76
C ALA A 170 8.72 12.76 24.31
N GLN A 171 8.76 13.90 25.02
CA GLN A 171 9.97 14.36 25.70
C GLN A 171 10.41 13.42 26.83
N GLU A 172 9.47 12.86 27.59
CA GLU A 172 9.76 11.87 28.63
C GLU A 172 10.33 10.57 28.05
N GLU A 173 9.72 10.04 26.98
CA GLU A 173 10.23 8.86 26.29
C GLU A 173 11.61 9.11 25.67
N PHE A 174 11.87 10.31 25.15
CA PHE A 174 13.20 10.68 24.67
C PHE A 174 14.24 10.69 25.81
N ARG A 175 13.88 11.18 27.01
CA ARG A 175 14.76 11.12 28.19
C ARG A 175 15.07 9.67 28.58
N LYS A 176 14.06 8.79 28.62
CA LYS A 176 14.26 7.35 28.88
C LYS A 176 15.17 6.70 27.85
N ALA A 177 14.97 7.00 26.56
CA ALA A 177 15.83 6.47 25.49
C ALA A 177 17.29 6.94 25.62
N VAL A 178 17.51 8.18 26.07
CA VAL A 178 18.86 8.69 26.36
C VAL A 178 19.49 7.96 27.55
N GLU A 179 18.72 7.65 28.60
CA GLU A 179 19.17 6.85 29.74
C GLU A 179 19.55 5.42 29.32
N TRP A 180 18.69 4.72 28.57
CA TRP A 180 19.00 3.40 28.01
C TRP A 180 20.23 3.40 27.11
N ARG A 181 20.45 4.46 26.30
CA ARG A 181 21.69 4.59 25.52
C ARG A 181 22.93 4.74 26.39
N ARG A 182 22.83 5.36 27.58
CA ARG A 182 23.94 5.43 28.54
C ARG A 182 24.19 4.05 29.16
N GLU A 183 23.13 3.36 29.57
CA GLU A 183 23.22 1.99 30.11
C GLU A 183 23.82 1.01 29.09
N ALA A 184 23.38 1.04 27.83
CA ALA A 184 23.92 0.21 26.76
C ALA A 184 25.42 0.47 26.53
N ARG A 185 25.89 1.72 26.66
CA ARG A 185 27.33 2.03 26.59
C ARG A 185 28.09 1.45 27.77
N THR A 186 27.54 1.51 28.98
CA THR A 186 28.16 0.89 30.16
C THR A 186 28.26 -0.63 30.01
N LEU A 187 27.19 -1.29 29.55
CA LEU A 187 27.16 -2.72 29.26
C LEU A 187 28.13 -3.12 28.15
N LYS A 188 28.24 -2.30 27.09
CA LYS A 188 29.25 -2.51 26.04
C LYS A 188 30.65 -2.49 26.63
N GLY A 189 30.93 -1.55 27.53
CA GLY A 189 32.21 -1.47 28.25
C GLY A 189 32.49 -2.72 29.09
N THR A 190 31.50 -3.24 29.82
CA THR A 190 31.69 -4.47 30.62
C THR A 190 31.92 -5.70 29.74
N VAL A 191 31.17 -5.85 28.64
CA VAL A 191 31.35 -6.95 27.68
C VAL A 191 32.72 -6.89 27.00
N SER A 192 33.19 -5.71 26.61
CA SER A 192 34.55 -5.55 26.06
C SER A 192 35.63 -5.97 27.05
N ASN A 193 35.49 -5.59 28.33
CA ASN A 193 36.41 -6.04 29.38
C ASN A 193 36.38 -7.56 29.57
N GLU A 194 35.20 -8.18 29.54
CA GLU A 194 35.07 -9.65 29.62
C GLU A 194 35.74 -10.35 28.44
N ILE A 195 35.57 -9.85 27.22
CA ILE A 195 36.24 -10.38 26.01
C ILE A 195 37.76 -10.31 26.18
N GLU A 196 38.31 -9.18 26.62
CA GLU A 196 39.75 -9.04 26.89
C GLU A 196 40.25 -10.02 27.96
N THR A 197 39.47 -10.27 29.02
CA THR A 197 39.84 -11.26 30.03
C THR A 197 39.81 -12.69 29.50
N ARG A 198 38.82 -13.04 28.65
CA ARG A 198 38.74 -14.34 27.98
C ARG A 198 39.92 -14.55 27.03
N GLU A 199 40.29 -13.54 26.25
CA GLU A 199 41.47 -13.61 25.38
C GLU A 199 42.78 -13.79 26.18
N LYS A 200 42.94 -13.08 27.30
CA LYS A 200 44.09 -13.27 28.21
C LYS A 200 44.13 -14.69 28.77
N LEU A 201 42.99 -15.24 29.18
CA LEU A 201 42.89 -16.64 29.65
C LEU A 201 43.19 -17.64 28.54
N GLN A 202 42.67 -17.42 27.33
CA GLN A 202 42.93 -18.28 26.17
C GLN A 202 44.43 -18.29 25.80
N LYS A 203 45.09 -17.14 25.82
CA LYS A 203 46.55 -17.05 25.63
C LYS A 203 47.31 -17.82 26.70
N LYS A 204 46.92 -17.73 27.98
CA LYS A 204 47.51 -18.52 29.07
C LYS A 204 47.30 -20.02 28.87
N VAL A 205 46.11 -20.45 28.46
CA VAL A 205 45.84 -21.88 28.16
C VAL A 205 46.73 -22.38 27.02
N GLN A 206 46.86 -21.62 25.94
CA GLN A 206 47.76 -21.98 24.84
C GLN A 206 49.23 -22.05 25.28
N GLU A 207 49.68 -21.14 26.14
CA GLU A 207 51.02 -21.17 26.71
C GLU A 207 51.26 -22.42 27.58
N LEU A 208 50.29 -22.78 28.43
CA LEU A 208 50.35 -23.99 29.25
C LEU A 208 50.41 -25.26 28.40
N LEU A 209 49.62 -25.34 27.31
CA LEU A 209 49.68 -26.45 26.36
C LEU A 209 51.04 -26.57 25.67
N ARG A 210 51.67 -25.43 25.32
CA ARG A 210 53.04 -25.42 24.76
C ARG A 210 54.06 -25.92 25.78
N ARG A 211 53.96 -25.51 27.05
CA ARG A 211 54.84 -25.98 28.14
C ARG A 211 54.65 -27.48 28.40
N GLU A 212 53.42 -27.97 28.42
CA GLU A 212 53.12 -29.40 28.56
C GLU A 212 53.73 -30.22 27.42
N LYS A 213 53.60 -29.75 26.16
CA LYS A 213 54.20 -30.41 25.01
C LYS A 213 55.73 -30.45 25.11
N ALA A 214 56.36 -29.36 25.55
CA ALA A 214 57.80 -29.31 25.77
C ALA A 214 58.25 -30.30 26.87
N LEU A 215 57.52 -30.38 27.98
CA LEU A 215 57.80 -31.36 29.05
C LEU A 215 57.62 -32.81 28.59
N LYS A 216 56.60 -33.10 27.78
CA LYS A 216 56.42 -34.43 27.17
C LYS A 216 57.60 -34.81 26.27
N GLN A 217 58.06 -33.87 25.43
CA GLN A 217 59.23 -34.08 24.59
C GLN A 217 60.50 -34.30 25.42
N GLN A 218 60.69 -33.55 26.51
CA GLN A 218 61.80 -33.76 27.42
C GLN A 218 61.76 -35.16 28.06
N HIS A 219 60.61 -35.60 28.55
CA HIS A 219 60.45 -36.95 29.10
C HIS A 219 60.66 -38.05 28.07
N GLU A 220 60.26 -37.85 26.81
CA GLU A 220 60.56 -38.79 25.72
C GLU A 220 62.06 -38.91 25.45
N LEU A 221 62.77 -37.78 25.45
CA LEU A 221 64.24 -37.76 25.29
C LEU A 221 64.94 -38.44 26.47
N GLU A 222 64.48 -38.20 27.71
CA GLU A 222 64.99 -38.89 28.90
C GLU A 222 64.74 -40.39 28.82
N ARG A 223 63.53 -40.83 28.42
CA ARG A 223 63.24 -42.26 28.22
C ARG A 223 64.15 -42.91 27.18
N LYS A 224 64.45 -42.20 26.08
CA LYS A 224 65.41 -42.69 25.07
C LYS A 224 66.81 -42.84 25.63
N ARG A 225 67.30 -41.83 26.37
CA ARG A 225 68.62 -41.91 27.05
C ARG A 225 68.69 -43.08 28.02
N TRP A 226 67.65 -43.27 28.83
CA TRP A 226 67.55 -44.41 29.76
C TRP A 226 67.51 -45.76 29.03
N ALA A 227 66.84 -45.85 27.87
CA ALA A 227 66.82 -47.05 27.06
C ALA A 227 68.20 -47.36 26.45
N GLU A 228 68.89 -46.35 25.93
CA GLU A 228 70.26 -46.46 25.40
C GLU A 228 71.25 -46.87 26.50
N GLU A 229 71.18 -46.25 27.67
CA GLU A 229 72.01 -46.59 28.84
C GLU A 229 71.75 -48.02 29.32
N LYS A 230 70.48 -48.44 29.37
CA LYS A 230 70.11 -49.83 29.69
C LYS A 230 70.65 -50.83 28.67
N GLU A 231 70.60 -50.51 27.37
CA GLU A 231 71.16 -51.35 26.31
C GLU A 231 72.70 -51.45 26.43
N GLN A 232 73.37 -50.33 26.75
CA GLN A 232 74.82 -50.33 27.01
C GLN A 232 75.19 -51.20 28.21
N LEU A 233 74.45 -51.09 29.31
CA LEU A 233 74.65 -51.92 30.50
C LEU A 233 74.38 -53.41 30.21
N GLN A 234 73.36 -53.73 29.41
CA GLN A 234 73.11 -55.11 28.96
C GLN A 234 74.25 -55.65 28.10
N LYS A 235 74.77 -54.85 27.16
CA LYS A 235 75.94 -55.24 26.35
C LYS A 235 77.17 -55.48 27.22
N GLN A 236 77.42 -54.63 28.22
CA GLN A 236 78.51 -54.84 29.17
C GLN A 236 78.31 -56.12 30.01
N ALA A 237 77.10 -56.39 30.49
CA ALA A 237 76.78 -57.60 31.23
C ALA A 237 76.98 -58.87 30.36
N LEU A 238 76.55 -58.84 29.10
CA LEU A 238 76.77 -59.94 28.14
C LEU A 238 78.26 -60.16 27.88
N LEU A 239 79.05 -59.10 27.67
CA LEU A 239 80.50 -59.20 27.49
C LEU A 239 81.20 -59.76 28.74
N GLN A 240 80.75 -59.38 29.94
CA GLN A 240 81.26 -59.98 31.19
C GLN A 240 80.88 -61.46 31.30
N GLN A 241 79.67 -61.83 30.91
CA GLN A 241 79.21 -63.22 30.91
C GLN A 241 79.98 -64.06 29.89
N GLU A 242 80.20 -63.57 28.67
CA GLU A 242 81.08 -64.20 27.67
C GLU A 242 82.52 -64.31 28.18
N ALA A 243 83.06 -63.28 28.83
CA ALA A 243 84.40 -63.32 29.41
C ALA A 243 84.51 -64.35 30.55
N GLN A 244 83.45 -64.59 31.32
CA GLN A 244 83.38 -65.63 32.34
C GLN A 244 83.17 -67.04 31.75
N LEU A 245 82.47 -67.15 30.61
CA LEU A 245 82.23 -68.41 29.92
C LEU A 245 83.38 -68.85 29.00
N ARG A 246 84.23 -67.92 28.53
CA ARG A 246 85.38 -68.20 27.66
C ARG A 246 86.36 -69.23 28.25
N PRO A 247 86.78 -69.12 29.53
CA PRO A 247 87.64 -70.13 30.15
C PRO A 247 86.96 -71.50 30.26
N PHE A 248 85.63 -71.51 30.46
CA PHE A 248 84.84 -72.73 30.63
C PHE A 248 84.63 -73.48 29.29
N LEU A 249 84.40 -72.74 28.21
CA LEU A 249 84.25 -73.26 26.85
C LEU A 249 85.60 -73.72 26.25
N GLU A 250 86.72 -73.09 26.62
CA GLU A 250 88.06 -73.53 26.23
C GLU A 250 88.50 -74.83 26.96
N THR A 251 87.97 -75.12 28.16
CA THR A 251 88.21 -76.41 28.85
C THR A 251 87.32 -77.58 28.42
N MET A 252 86.18 -77.33 27.76
CA MET A 252 85.26 -78.40 27.31
C MET A 252 85.34 -78.68 25.80
N GLY A 253 86.27 -78.06 25.09
CA GLY A 253 86.38 -78.10 23.62
C GLY A 253 87.09 -79.29 23.00
N ASP A 254 87.53 -80.31 23.76
CA ASP A 254 88.37 -81.41 23.22
C ASP A 254 87.87 -82.84 23.45
N GLN A 255 86.71 -83.07 24.07
CA GLN A 255 86.15 -84.43 24.15
C GLN A 255 84.63 -84.44 23.95
N LEU A 256 84.23 -84.88 22.75
CA LEU A 256 83.12 -85.81 22.45
C LEU A 256 82.33 -85.39 21.19
N MET A 257 82.67 -86.03 20.07
CA MET A 257 81.70 -86.49 19.06
C MET A 257 80.95 -87.74 19.61
N PRO A 258 79.97 -88.35 18.93
CA PRO A 258 78.79 -87.86 18.20
C PRO A 258 77.49 -88.64 18.62
N HIS A 259 76.29 -88.23 18.15
CA HIS A 259 75.21 -89.10 17.59
C HIS A 259 73.75 -88.60 17.75
N SER A 260 72.97 -88.93 16.72
CA SER A 260 71.53 -89.24 16.70
C SER A 260 70.47 -88.12 16.63
N ARG A 261 70.03 -87.85 15.40
CA ARG A 261 68.69 -88.15 14.86
C ARG A 261 67.50 -88.15 15.86
N ALA A 262 66.61 -87.16 15.78
CA ALA A 262 65.16 -87.29 16.01
C ALA A 262 64.40 -86.04 15.50
N PRO A 263 63.26 -86.17 14.79
CA PRO A 263 62.40 -85.05 14.41
C PRO A 263 61.35 -84.80 15.50
N LEU A 264 61.25 -83.57 16.00
CA LEU A 264 60.26 -83.17 17.01
C LEU A 264 59.61 -81.84 16.64
N ARG A 265 58.45 -81.97 16.00
CA ARG A 265 57.15 -81.41 16.41
C ARG A 265 57.16 -79.92 16.83
N GLU A 266 56.60 -79.09 15.96
CA GLU A 266 56.03 -77.78 16.29
C GLU A 266 55.02 -77.93 17.44
N PRO A 267 55.10 -77.11 18.50
CA PRO A 267 53.97 -76.87 19.37
C PRO A 267 53.23 -75.62 18.91
N ASP A 268 52.01 -75.84 18.45
CA ASP A 268 50.91 -74.89 18.58
C ASP A 268 50.91 -74.33 20.01
N PHE A 269 51.11 -73.03 20.15
CA PHE A 269 50.75 -72.30 21.37
C PHE A 269 49.66 -71.29 21.05
N LEU A 270 48.45 -71.76 21.34
CA LEU A 270 47.20 -71.05 21.51
C LEU A 270 47.39 -69.75 22.30
N GLN A 271 47.12 -68.63 21.65
CA GLN A 271 46.91 -67.34 22.32
C GLN A 271 45.43 -67.26 22.71
N THR A 272 45.07 -67.98 23.77
CA THR A 272 43.79 -67.82 24.48
C THR A 272 43.89 -66.59 25.38
N HIS A 273 43.17 -65.53 25.01
CA HIS A 273 42.85 -64.45 25.95
C HIS A 273 41.77 -64.96 26.93
N PRO A 274 41.96 -64.80 28.26
CA PRO A 274 40.95 -65.17 29.23
C PRO A 274 39.90 -64.07 29.35
N ASP A 275 38.64 -64.44 29.08
CA ASP A 275 37.45 -63.76 29.58
C ASP A 275 37.46 -63.76 31.11
N VAL A 276 37.81 -62.62 31.71
CA VAL A 276 37.55 -62.37 33.13
C VAL A 276 36.24 -61.61 33.25
N SER A 277 35.18 -62.39 33.42
CA SER A 277 33.90 -61.94 33.96
C SER A 277 34.07 -61.50 35.41
N LEU A 278 34.15 -60.18 35.65
CA LEU A 278 33.94 -59.61 36.98
C LEU A 278 32.56 -58.95 37.04
N ARG A 279 31.64 -59.77 37.56
CA ARG A 279 30.41 -59.40 38.27
C ARG A 279 30.66 -58.14 39.13
N ARG A 280 30.01 -57.02 38.81
CA ARG A 280 29.78 -55.94 39.79
C ARG A 280 28.29 -55.65 39.87
N SER A 281 27.85 -55.59 41.11
CA SER A 281 26.48 -55.56 41.63
C SER A 281 25.58 -54.47 41.07
N GLN A 282 24.30 -54.84 40.98
CA GLN A 282 23.12 -53.97 40.92
C GLN A 282 23.13 -52.88 42.02
N GLY A 283 22.60 -51.71 41.66
CA GLY A 283 22.12 -50.65 42.57
C GLY A 283 21.75 -49.39 41.77
N PRO A 284 20.58 -48.75 41.98
CA PRO A 284 19.78 -48.19 40.88
C PRO A 284 19.81 -46.66 40.77
N SER A 285 19.02 -46.18 39.79
CA SER A 285 18.38 -44.87 39.68
C SER A 285 19.17 -43.66 39.17
N ASN A 286 18.77 -43.24 37.95
CA ASN A 286 18.34 -41.90 37.56
C ASN A 286 19.06 -41.25 36.35
N SER A 287 18.27 -41.20 35.29
CA SER A 287 17.99 -40.05 34.41
C SER A 287 19.00 -39.60 33.36
N SER A 288 18.40 -39.39 32.19
CA SER A 288 18.71 -38.45 31.11
C SER A 288 19.76 -38.86 30.06
N GLU A 289 19.21 -39.49 29.01
CA GLU A 289 19.22 -38.96 27.63
C GLU A 289 20.58 -38.69 26.96
N ILE A 290 20.98 -39.66 26.14
CA ILE A 290 21.65 -39.44 24.85
C ILE A 290 20.52 -39.50 23.80
N PRO A 291 20.59 -38.82 22.64
CA PRO A 291 21.41 -39.25 21.50
C PRO A 291 22.00 -38.03 20.74
N ALA A 292 22.87 -38.09 19.74
CA ALA A 292 23.72 -39.11 19.13
C ALA A 292 24.74 -38.30 18.32
N ARG A 293 25.99 -38.75 18.33
CA ARG A 293 27.08 -38.17 17.56
C ARG A 293 27.26 -39.03 16.31
N THR A 294 26.66 -38.64 15.19
CA THR A 294 26.87 -39.29 13.90
C THR A 294 28.17 -38.78 13.29
N ARG A 295 29.16 -39.65 13.26
CA ARG A 295 30.47 -39.44 12.66
C ARG A 295 30.40 -39.98 11.23
N MET A 296 30.39 -39.10 10.22
CA MET A 296 30.70 -39.48 8.85
C MET A 296 31.96 -38.75 8.41
N THR A 297 33.00 -39.54 8.18
CA THR A 297 34.20 -39.21 7.43
C THR A 297 33.91 -39.39 5.95
N LEU A 298 34.07 -38.33 5.15
CA LEU A 298 34.36 -38.42 3.72
C LEU A 298 35.31 -37.28 3.34
N GLN A 299 36.51 -37.66 2.94
CA GLN A 299 37.45 -36.85 2.17
C GLN A 299 36.88 -36.66 0.76
N LEU A 300 36.95 -35.45 0.22
CA LEU A 300 37.23 -35.23 -1.20
C LEU A 300 37.85 -33.84 -1.38
N ASP A 301 39.12 -33.84 -1.77
CA ASP A 301 39.79 -32.70 -2.40
C ASP A 301 39.19 -32.47 -3.79
N GLU A 302 38.81 -31.23 -4.12
CA GLU A 302 38.90 -30.69 -5.48
C GLU A 302 39.08 -29.15 -5.46
N PRO A 303 39.77 -28.58 -6.47
CA PRO A 303 40.31 -27.23 -6.40
C PRO A 303 39.34 -26.15 -6.88
N VAL A 304 39.53 -24.97 -6.28
CA VAL A 304 39.03 -23.66 -6.67
C VAL A 304 39.41 -23.33 -8.12
N ASN A 305 38.43 -23.09 -8.99
CA ASN A 305 38.48 -22.07 -10.06
C ASN A 305 37.15 -22.04 -10.83
N SER A 306 36.34 -21.03 -10.54
CA SER A 306 35.40 -20.44 -11.50
C SER A 306 35.10 -19.01 -11.03
N GLU A 307 35.85 -18.06 -11.58
CA GLU A 307 35.47 -16.65 -11.58
C GLU A 307 34.26 -16.51 -12.51
N ASP A 308 33.05 -16.51 -11.94
CA ASP A 308 31.90 -15.90 -12.58
C ASP A 308 31.91 -14.40 -12.25
N PRO A 309 31.80 -13.49 -13.23
CA PRO A 309 31.64 -12.09 -12.93
C PRO A 309 30.27 -11.91 -12.28
N GLN A 310 30.28 -11.60 -10.99
CA GLN A 310 29.12 -11.15 -10.27
C GLN A 310 28.71 -9.80 -10.87
N PHE A 311 27.80 -9.83 -11.85
CA PHE A 311 27.20 -8.66 -12.44
C PHE A 311 26.40 -7.94 -11.36
N ASP A 312 26.86 -6.77 -10.96
CA ASP A 312 26.11 -5.88 -10.08
C ASP A 312 25.05 -5.15 -10.92
N PRO A 313 23.74 -5.44 -10.75
CA PRO A 313 22.68 -4.75 -11.48
C PRO A 313 22.68 -3.24 -11.23
N ASP A 314 23.27 -2.79 -10.13
CA ASP A 314 23.41 -1.36 -9.83
C ASP A 314 24.44 -0.70 -10.78
N GLU A 315 25.55 -1.36 -11.13
CA GLU A 315 26.55 -0.82 -12.09
C GLU A 315 26.00 -0.66 -13.52
N LEU A 316 25.12 -1.56 -13.97
CA LEU A 316 24.45 -1.46 -15.27
C LEU A 316 23.50 -0.25 -15.35
N LEU A 317 22.79 0.04 -14.25
CA LEU A 317 21.90 1.21 -14.17
C LEU A 317 22.70 2.52 -14.19
N TYR A 318 23.85 2.55 -13.50
CA TYR A 318 24.78 3.69 -13.53
C TYR A 318 25.43 3.87 -14.90
N HIS A 319 25.87 2.80 -15.56
CA HIS A 319 26.44 2.87 -16.92
C HIS A 319 25.41 3.28 -17.98
N ALA A 320 24.15 2.89 -17.85
CA ALA A 320 23.08 3.35 -18.74
C ALA A 320 22.84 4.86 -18.59
N VAL A 321 22.85 5.38 -17.35
CA VAL A 321 22.69 6.82 -17.06
C VAL A 321 23.90 7.65 -17.52
N ASP A 322 25.13 7.12 -17.39
CA ASP A 322 26.37 7.78 -17.85
C ASP A 322 26.55 7.72 -19.38
N MET A 323 26.17 6.62 -20.04
CA MET A 323 26.15 6.54 -21.51
C MET A 323 25.08 7.46 -22.10
N TRP A 324 23.92 7.61 -21.44
CA TRP A 324 22.87 8.53 -21.90
C TRP A 324 23.22 10.00 -21.70
N SER A 325 24.00 10.32 -20.66
CA SER A 325 24.52 11.69 -20.45
C SER A 325 25.64 12.06 -21.44
N SER A 326 26.36 11.08 -21.99
CA SER A 326 27.48 11.30 -22.91
C SER A 326 27.10 11.30 -24.40
N HIS A 327 25.97 10.68 -24.80
CA HIS A 327 25.53 10.65 -26.20
C HIS A 327 24.71 11.88 -26.65
N GLY A 328 24.50 12.88 -25.79
CA GLY A 328 23.94 14.18 -26.19
C GLY A 328 24.94 15.14 -26.86
N SER A 329 26.19 14.74 -27.11
CA SER A 329 27.28 15.65 -27.49
C SER A 329 28.14 15.21 -28.68
N THR A 330 27.53 14.72 -29.76
CA THR A 330 28.23 14.61 -31.06
C THR A 330 27.36 15.08 -32.21
N SER A 331 27.25 16.40 -32.39
CA SER A 331 27.15 17.00 -33.72
C SER A 331 28.07 18.22 -33.78
N THR A 332 29.12 18.06 -34.56
CA THR A 332 30.12 19.07 -34.91
C THR A 332 29.50 20.12 -35.81
N ALA A 333 29.08 21.26 -35.26
CA ALA A 333 28.92 22.50 -36.00
C ALA A 333 29.62 23.64 -35.27
N ARG A 334 30.81 23.97 -35.77
CA ARG A 334 31.67 25.08 -35.39
C ARG A 334 30.94 26.41 -35.62
N TRP A 335 30.29 26.99 -34.62
CA TRP A 335 29.90 28.40 -34.62
C TRP A 335 30.20 29.05 -33.26
N ALA A 336 30.78 30.25 -33.36
CA ALA A 336 31.33 31.04 -32.28
C ALA A 336 30.30 31.43 -31.21
N ARG A 337 30.77 31.60 -29.97
CA ARG A 337 30.12 32.45 -28.97
C ARG A 337 29.86 33.84 -29.57
N PRO A 338 28.70 34.46 -29.32
CA PRO A 338 28.48 35.09 -28.03
C PRO A 338 27.09 34.89 -27.41
N HIS A 339 27.08 35.01 -26.08
CA HIS A 339 25.95 35.33 -25.19
C HIS A 339 24.52 35.26 -25.76
N ARG A 340 23.81 34.19 -25.39
CA ARG A 340 22.37 34.27 -25.09
C ARG A 340 21.98 33.13 -24.15
N GLU A 341 21.29 33.48 -23.07
CA GLU A 341 20.58 32.56 -22.18
C GLU A 341 19.52 31.82 -23.00
N VAL A 342 19.89 30.69 -23.59
CA VAL A 342 18.92 29.76 -24.16
C VAL A 342 18.55 28.83 -23.01
N GLY A 343 17.33 28.99 -22.49
CA GLY A 343 16.75 28.06 -21.53
C GLY A 343 16.73 26.63 -22.09
N PRO A 344 16.67 25.62 -21.22
CA PRO A 344 16.63 24.21 -21.64
C PRO A 344 15.52 23.98 -22.67
N SER A 345 15.83 23.25 -23.74
CA SER A 345 14.89 22.99 -24.83
C SER A 345 13.85 21.94 -24.38
N PRO A 346 12.57 22.07 -24.76
CA PRO A 346 11.50 21.11 -24.42
C PRO A 346 11.71 19.68 -24.95
N LEU A 347 12.77 19.46 -25.73
CA LEU A 347 13.12 18.16 -26.29
C LEU A 347 13.69 17.19 -25.24
N SER A 348 14.33 17.66 -24.16
CA SER A 348 14.81 16.80 -23.06
C SER A 348 13.67 16.11 -22.33
N LEU A 349 12.56 16.84 -22.15
CA LEU A 349 11.38 16.39 -21.42
C LEU A 349 10.58 15.39 -22.25
N VAL A 350 10.48 15.60 -23.57
CA VAL A 350 9.91 14.62 -24.51
C VAL A 350 10.77 13.35 -24.58
N SER A 351 12.10 13.44 -24.62
CA SER A 351 12.96 12.25 -24.58
C SER A 351 12.86 11.48 -23.26
N ALA A 352 12.73 12.19 -22.13
CA ALA A 352 12.43 11.57 -20.84
C ALA A 352 11.04 10.89 -20.87
N TRP A 353 10.06 11.49 -21.54
CA TRP A 353 8.69 10.98 -21.66
C TRP A 353 8.61 9.65 -22.40
N TRP A 354 9.30 9.52 -23.54
CA TRP A 354 9.38 8.26 -24.29
C TRP A 354 10.22 7.20 -23.56
N SER A 355 11.13 7.63 -22.68
CA SER A 355 11.90 6.71 -21.84
C SER A 355 11.10 6.14 -20.67
N VAL A 356 10.02 6.77 -20.21
CA VAL A 356 9.24 6.27 -19.06
C VAL A 356 8.73 4.86 -19.35
N ASP A 357 8.09 4.61 -20.49
CA ASP A 357 7.51 3.30 -20.82
C ASP A 357 8.56 2.20 -21.06
N THR A 358 9.76 2.56 -21.51
CA THR A 358 10.89 1.62 -21.66
C THR A 358 11.59 1.35 -20.33
N VAL A 359 11.74 2.38 -19.50
CA VAL A 359 12.32 2.30 -18.16
C VAL A 359 11.35 1.61 -17.18
N MET A 360 10.06 1.67 -17.46
CA MET A 360 9.00 0.92 -16.77
C MET A 360 9.16 -0.59 -16.90
N ALA A 361 9.77 -1.08 -17.99
CA ALA A 361 10.11 -2.49 -18.14
C ALA A 361 11.21 -2.96 -17.17
N LEU A 362 11.96 -2.04 -16.56
CA LEU A 362 12.98 -2.32 -15.54
C LEU A 362 12.40 -2.33 -14.11
N GLY A 363 11.07 -2.32 -13.99
CA GLY A 363 10.37 -2.34 -12.70
C GLY A 363 10.39 -1.00 -11.96
N PRO A 364 9.94 -0.98 -10.69
CA PRO A 364 9.76 0.27 -9.93
C PRO A 364 11.07 1.05 -9.70
N ARG A 365 12.24 0.38 -9.82
CA ARG A 365 13.58 0.99 -9.75
C ARG A 365 13.92 1.84 -10.97
N GLY A 366 13.48 1.43 -12.16
CA GLY A 366 13.68 2.23 -13.38
C GLY A 366 13.07 3.62 -13.26
N LEU A 367 11.88 3.73 -12.66
CA LEU A 367 11.14 4.99 -12.55
C LEU A 367 11.88 6.09 -11.78
N TRP A 368 12.87 5.76 -10.95
CA TRP A 368 13.72 6.75 -10.27
C TRP A 368 14.65 7.51 -11.24
N GLY A 369 15.07 6.86 -12.33
CA GLY A 369 15.76 7.53 -13.43
C GLY A 369 14.88 8.63 -14.06
N CYS A 370 13.57 8.42 -14.12
CA CYS A 370 12.61 9.43 -14.58
C CYS A 370 12.37 10.52 -13.53
N ALA A 371 12.20 10.16 -12.24
CA ALA A 371 12.05 11.14 -11.15
C ALA A 371 13.23 12.11 -11.07
N THR A 372 14.45 11.61 -11.26
CA THR A 372 15.68 12.41 -11.24
C THR A 372 15.78 13.38 -12.42
N LEU A 373 15.29 12.98 -13.60
CA LEU A 373 15.15 13.88 -14.76
C LEU A 373 14.07 14.95 -14.54
N LEU A 374 12.95 14.61 -13.89
CA LEU A 374 11.86 15.57 -13.61
C LEU A 374 12.22 16.60 -12.54
N VAL A 375 13.10 16.25 -11.59
CA VAL A 375 13.61 17.18 -10.57
C VAL A 375 14.81 18.01 -11.06
N ALA A 376 15.40 17.62 -12.20
CA ALA A 376 16.45 18.37 -12.88
C ALA A 376 15.96 19.75 -13.35
N GLU A 377 14.70 19.82 -13.78
CA GLU A 377 14.11 21.06 -14.27
C GLU A 377 13.52 21.89 -13.12
N PRO A 378 13.88 23.18 -13.02
CA PRO A 378 13.31 24.08 -12.03
C PRO A 378 11.85 24.42 -12.38
N VAL A 379 10.95 23.53 -11.95
CA VAL A 379 9.55 23.71 -11.56
C VAL A 379 8.78 24.86 -12.25
N LYS A 380 7.84 24.49 -13.12
CA LYS A 380 6.51 25.14 -13.21
C LYS A 380 5.33 24.18 -13.40
N ASN A 381 5.55 22.89 -13.61
CA ASN A 381 4.46 22.00 -14.04
C ASN A 381 4.02 21.06 -12.91
N GLN A 382 3.18 21.58 -12.00
CA GLN A 382 2.55 20.82 -10.92
C GLN A 382 1.80 19.60 -11.47
N GLU A 383 1.17 19.73 -12.64
CA GLU A 383 0.46 18.65 -13.34
C GLU A 383 1.38 17.49 -13.72
N LEU A 384 2.62 17.79 -14.11
CA LEU A 384 3.57 16.76 -14.50
C LEU A 384 4.09 15.99 -13.27
N GLN A 385 4.28 16.68 -12.15
CA GLN A 385 4.64 16.04 -10.89
C GLN A 385 3.53 15.14 -10.36
N SER A 386 2.27 15.59 -10.42
CA SER A 386 1.14 14.77 -10.00
C SER A 386 0.96 13.56 -10.92
N TRP A 387 1.06 13.75 -12.24
CA TRP A 387 1.02 12.66 -13.21
C TRP A 387 2.11 11.60 -12.96
N PHE A 388 3.36 12.02 -12.77
CA PHE A 388 4.45 11.11 -12.46
C PHE A 388 4.19 10.35 -11.15
N LEU A 389 3.76 11.04 -10.10
CA LEU A 389 3.48 10.42 -8.81
C LEU A 389 2.36 9.38 -8.92
N ARG A 390 1.27 9.68 -9.63
CA ARG A 390 0.17 8.73 -9.90
C ARG A 390 0.68 7.46 -10.56
N ARG A 391 1.44 7.60 -11.65
CA ARG A 391 1.96 6.47 -12.43
C ARG A 391 2.97 5.64 -11.62
N TRP A 392 3.87 6.31 -10.91
CA TRP A 392 4.86 5.63 -10.07
C TRP A 392 4.22 4.81 -8.96
N VAL A 393 3.31 5.41 -8.18
CA VAL A 393 2.63 4.71 -7.09
C VAL A 393 1.83 3.53 -7.62
N TRP A 394 1.08 3.71 -8.71
CA TRP A 394 0.30 2.64 -9.30
C TRP A 394 1.15 1.43 -9.68
N HIS A 395 2.25 1.63 -10.39
CA HIS A 395 3.10 0.51 -10.81
C HIS A 395 3.87 -0.14 -9.66
N ALA A 396 4.26 0.62 -8.64
CA ALA A 396 4.83 0.03 -7.43
C ALA A 396 3.81 -0.88 -6.73
N LEU A 397 2.58 -0.39 -6.52
CA LEU A 397 1.48 -1.16 -5.95
C LEU A 397 1.17 -2.41 -6.77
N GLN A 398 1.11 -2.26 -8.10
CA GLN A 398 0.85 -3.36 -9.02
C GLN A 398 1.95 -4.43 -8.94
N ALA A 399 3.22 -4.06 -8.99
CA ALA A 399 4.34 -4.99 -8.97
C ALA A 399 4.40 -5.80 -7.66
N ASP A 400 4.19 -5.14 -6.53
CA ASP A 400 4.17 -5.81 -5.22
C ASP A 400 2.94 -6.70 -5.09
N ALA A 401 1.75 -6.22 -5.48
CA ALA A 401 0.54 -7.05 -5.46
C ALA A 401 0.70 -8.30 -6.33
N GLN A 402 1.28 -8.16 -7.53
CA GLN A 402 1.62 -9.28 -8.40
C GLN A 402 2.62 -10.23 -7.73
N SER A 403 3.69 -9.73 -7.12
CA SER A 403 4.69 -10.60 -6.45
C SER A 403 4.07 -11.38 -5.30
N ILE A 404 3.22 -10.73 -4.48
CA ILE A 404 2.47 -11.34 -3.39
C ILE A 404 1.62 -12.50 -3.92
N TRP A 405 0.85 -12.25 -4.99
CA TRP A 405 -0.04 -13.27 -5.54
C TRP A 405 0.69 -14.36 -6.33
N GLN A 406 1.83 -14.06 -6.95
CA GLN A 406 2.71 -15.06 -7.56
C GLN A 406 3.31 -15.99 -6.49
N LEU A 407 3.86 -15.44 -5.41
CA LEU A 407 4.36 -16.22 -4.27
C LEU A 407 3.24 -17.08 -3.65
N ALA A 408 2.04 -16.51 -3.50
CA ALA A 408 0.87 -17.25 -3.06
C ALA A 408 0.54 -18.43 -3.99
N ALA A 409 0.50 -18.19 -5.29
CA ALA A 409 0.21 -19.22 -6.29
C ALA A 409 1.31 -20.31 -6.34
N GLU A 410 2.57 -19.94 -6.19
CA GLU A 410 3.69 -20.90 -6.11
C GLU A 410 3.62 -21.77 -4.86
N SER A 411 3.24 -21.18 -3.72
CA SER A 411 3.05 -21.93 -2.46
C SER A 411 1.96 -23.00 -2.58
N VAL A 412 0.94 -22.76 -3.42
CA VAL A 412 -0.11 -23.72 -3.75
C VAL A 412 0.44 -24.88 -4.60
N LYS A 413 1.41 -24.61 -5.50
CA LYS A 413 2.02 -25.63 -6.38
C LYS A 413 2.91 -26.62 -5.62
N VAL A 414 3.68 -26.15 -4.64
CA VAL A 414 4.71 -26.96 -3.94
C VAL A 414 4.10 -28.02 -3.00
N ARG A 415 2.88 -27.80 -2.47
CA ARG A 415 2.24 -28.67 -1.46
C ARG A 415 1.65 -30.00 -1.98
N LYS A 416 2.20 -30.58 -3.04
CA LYS A 416 1.74 -31.87 -3.59
C LYS A 416 2.06 -33.09 -2.71
N SER A 417 2.96 -32.99 -1.73
CA SER A 417 3.50 -34.15 -0.99
C SER A 417 3.34 -34.12 0.54
N ALA A 418 2.80 -33.05 1.14
CA ALA A 418 2.71 -32.91 2.59
C ALA A 418 1.26 -33.06 3.13
N PRO A 419 1.07 -33.64 4.33
CA PRO A 419 -0.23 -33.76 5.00
C PRO A 419 -0.86 -32.37 5.27
N PRO A 420 -2.20 -32.31 5.46
CA PRO A 420 -2.92 -31.06 5.64
C PRO A 420 -2.59 -30.43 6.99
N LEU A 421 -1.54 -29.63 7.03
CA LEU A 421 -1.33 -28.68 8.12
C LEU A 421 -2.27 -27.48 7.92
N PRO A 422 -2.71 -26.82 9.01
CA PRO A 422 -3.47 -25.57 8.94
C PRO A 422 -2.82 -24.62 7.93
N LEU A 423 -3.66 -23.96 7.12
CA LEU A 423 -3.27 -22.98 6.10
C LEU A 423 -2.74 -21.68 6.72
N ASP A 424 -1.86 -21.79 7.71
CA ASP A 424 -0.94 -20.74 8.12
C ASP A 424 0.15 -20.62 7.04
N LEU A 425 -0.29 -20.29 5.81
CA LEU A 425 0.59 -19.64 4.87
C LEU A 425 1.15 -18.43 5.63
N PRO A 426 2.48 -18.31 5.80
CA PRO A 426 3.06 -17.17 6.49
C PRO A 426 2.37 -15.94 5.92
N GLY A 427 1.81 -15.10 6.80
CA GLY A 427 1.13 -13.88 6.39
C GLY A 427 1.99 -13.26 5.29
N LEU A 428 1.44 -13.11 4.09
CA LEU A 428 2.16 -12.50 2.99
C LEU A 428 2.37 -11.06 3.44
N LYS A 429 3.48 -10.86 4.16
CA LYS A 429 3.95 -9.57 4.62
C LYS A 429 4.80 -9.10 3.47
N PRO A 430 4.28 -8.27 2.54
CA PRO A 430 5.18 -7.53 1.69
C PRO A 430 6.19 -6.84 2.60
N GLU A 431 7.48 -7.00 2.31
CA GLU A 431 8.47 -6.18 2.98
C GLU A 431 8.12 -4.73 2.64
N ALA A 432 7.78 -3.95 3.67
CA ALA A 432 7.43 -2.56 3.49
C ALA A 432 8.54 -1.88 2.71
N LEU A 433 8.18 -1.19 1.63
CA LEU A 433 9.12 -0.46 0.80
C LEU A 433 9.75 0.65 1.65
N ASP A 434 11.00 0.41 2.04
CA ASP A 434 11.76 1.41 2.76
C ASP A 434 12.26 2.47 1.77
N LEU A 435 11.52 3.58 1.67
CA LEU A 435 11.87 4.72 0.82
C LEU A 435 13.30 5.24 1.11
N LEU A 436 13.82 5.03 2.33
CA LEU A 436 15.18 5.42 2.68
C LEU A 436 16.23 4.53 2.03
N SER A 437 15.97 3.23 1.94
CA SER A 437 16.86 2.26 1.28
C SER A 437 16.98 2.48 -0.23
N TRP A 438 15.97 3.13 -0.83
CA TRP A 438 15.94 3.45 -2.27
C TRP A 438 16.58 4.79 -2.63
N LEU A 439 16.81 5.67 -1.64
CA LEU A 439 17.55 6.90 -1.87
C LEU A 439 19.04 6.56 -1.99
N PRO A 440 19.71 6.93 -3.09
CA PRO A 440 21.14 6.67 -3.24
C PRO A 440 21.92 7.22 -2.05
N ASP A 441 22.94 6.47 -1.65
CA ASP A 441 23.77 6.75 -0.48
C ASP A 441 24.24 8.22 -0.54
N PRO A 442 23.95 9.05 0.49
CA PRO A 442 24.34 10.45 0.50
C PRO A 442 25.86 10.66 0.37
N HIS A 443 26.65 9.60 0.58
CA HIS A 443 28.10 9.63 0.46
C HIS A 443 28.61 9.44 -0.97
N ARG A 444 27.80 8.92 -1.90
CA ARG A 444 28.14 8.86 -3.34
C ARG A 444 27.79 10.20 -4.02
N ARG A 445 28.70 11.15 -3.91
CA ARG A 445 28.53 12.56 -4.33
C ARG A 445 28.77 12.79 -5.83
N VAL A 446 27.79 12.55 -6.71
CA VAL A 446 27.70 13.27 -8.00
C VAL A 446 26.23 13.37 -8.46
N GLY A 447 25.76 14.57 -8.83
CA GLY A 447 24.49 14.75 -9.56
C GLY A 447 23.32 15.45 -8.82
N LEU A 448 22.14 15.42 -9.45
CA LEU A 448 20.87 16.07 -9.05
C LEU A 448 20.19 15.46 -7.81
N LEU A 449 20.69 14.31 -7.36
CA LEU A 449 20.19 13.51 -6.24
C LEU A 449 20.07 14.28 -4.91
N PRO A 450 20.99 15.19 -4.52
CA PRO A 450 20.84 15.96 -3.28
C PRO A 450 19.65 16.93 -3.29
N LYS A 451 19.22 17.42 -4.47
CA LYS A 451 18.03 18.30 -4.57
C LYS A 451 16.74 17.51 -4.37
N LEU A 452 16.66 16.33 -4.99
CA LEU A 452 15.52 15.42 -4.89
C LEU A 452 15.38 14.89 -3.46
N ARG A 453 16.50 14.51 -2.84
CA ARG A 453 16.54 14.18 -1.41
C ARG A 453 16.02 15.33 -0.57
N ARG A 454 16.43 16.59 -0.79
CA ARG A 454 15.89 17.76 -0.05
C ARG A 454 14.39 18.01 -0.28
N GLN A 455 13.83 17.64 -1.44
CA GLN A 455 12.40 17.79 -1.72
C GLN A 455 11.56 16.67 -1.10
N LEU A 456 12.10 15.45 -1.02
CA LEU A 456 11.46 14.32 -0.34
C LEU A 456 11.74 14.31 1.16
N GLN A 457 12.79 14.96 1.63
CA GLN A 457 13.17 14.99 3.04
C GLN A 457 12.07 15.52 3.97
N PRO A 458 11.23 16.51 3.61
CA PRO A 458 10.06 16.88 4.41
C PRO A 458 9.02 15.78 4.53
N LEU A 459 8.88 14.93 3.50
CA LEU A 459 7.97 13.77 3.50
C LEU A 459 8.52 12.62 4.35
N ILE A 460 9.85 12.52 4.46
CA ILE A 460 10.56 11.41 5.14
C ILE A 460 10.95 11.78 6.58
N ALA A 461 11.22 13.05 6.86
CA ALA A 461 11.66 13.54 8.17
C ALA A 461 10.51 13.90 9.12
N ALA A 462 9.26 13.67 8.71
CA ALA A 462 8.14 13.80 9.63
C ALA A 462 8.38 12.84 10.81
N PRO A 463 8.32 13.35 12.06
CA PRO A 463 8.67 12.56 13.23
C PRO A 463 7.82 11.30 13.24
N ASP A 464 8.44 10.17 13.56
CA ASP A 464 7.74 8.92 13.82
C ASP A 464 6.67 9.19 14.89
N GLU A 465 5.44 9.49 14.47
CA GLU A 465 4.30 9.15 15.29
C GLU A 465 4.44 7.65 15.56
N VAL A 466 4.29 7.27 16.82
CA VAL A 466 4.35 5.88 17.27
C VAL A 466 3.18 5.14 16.63
N VAL A 467 3.32 4.82 15.34
CA VAL A 467 2.50 3.81 14.69
C VAL A 467 2.86 2.53 15.41
N PRO A 468 1.88 1.77 15.92
CA PRO A 468 2.16 0.50 16.57
C PRO A 468 3.09 -0.29 15.66
N ASN A 469 4.24 -0.72 16.20
CA ASN A 469 5.31 -1.41 15.47
C ASN A 469 4.86 -2.67 14.70
N ASP A 470 3.60 -3.09 14.91
CA ASP A 470 2.97 -4.28 14.35
C ASP A 470 2.01 -3.98 13.17
N ALA A 471 1.99 -2.78 12.61
CA ALA A 471 1.20 -2.50 11.41
C ALA A 471 1.79 -3.21 10.18
N ASP A 472 1.48 -4.50 10.05
CA ASP A 472 1.88 -5.43 8.96
C ASP A 472 1.40 -5.00 7.56
N LEU A 473 0.70 -3.87 7.45
CA LEU A 473 0.05 -3.35 6.25
C LEU A 473 0.72 -2.09 5.67
N LEU A 474 1.84 -1.64 6.24
CA LEU A 474 2.55 -0.47 5.75
C LEU A 474 3.32 -0.80 4.46
N TRP A 475 3.00 -0.07 3.40
CA TRP A 475 3.65 -0.16 2.09
C TRP A 475 4.88 0.71 2.00
N LEU A 476 4.84 1.92 2.59
CA LEU A 476 5.94 2.88 2.54
C LEU A 476 6.38 3.18 3.97
N ARG A 477 7.68 3.08 4.24
CA ARG A 477 8.27 3.52 5.51
C ARG A 477 9.03 4.85 5.33
N PRO A 478 8.87 5.81 6.28
CA PRO A 478 7.97 5.78 7.44
C PRO A 478 6.48 5.95 7.04
N ALA A 479 5.55 5.58 7.92
CA ALA A 479 4.10 5.68 7.67
C ALA A 479 3.62 7.11 7.37
N SER A 480 4.32 8.12 7.88
CA SER A 480 4.10 9.53 7.57
C SER A 480 4.33 9.84 6.09
N ALA A 481 5.30 9.20 5.45
CA ALA A 481 5.53 9.31 4.02
C ALA A 481 4.38 8.66 3.22
N GLN A 482 3.90 7.48 3.67
CA GLN A 482 2.73 6.82 3.09
C GLN A 482 1.50 7.73 3.11
N LEU A 483 1.20 8.32 4.28
CA LEU A 483 0.10 9.24 4.46
C LEU A 483 0.24 10.50 3.60
N ALA A 484 1.44 11.08 3.55
CA ALA A 484 1.68 12.29 2.77
C ALA A 484 1.49 12.07 1.26
N VAL A 485 1.98 10.93 0.74
CA VAL A 485 1.75 10.52 -0.65
C VAL A 485 0.26 10.29 -0.90
N ALA A 486 -0.42 9.55 -0.02
CA ALA A 486 -1.86 9.31 -0.13
C ALA A 486 -2.67 10.61 -0.15
N GLN A 487 -2.36 11.56 0.74
CA GLN A 487 -3.02 12.86 0.78
C GLN A 487 -2.75 13.73 -0.46
N ALA A 488 -1.54 13.67 -1.02
CA ALA A 488 -1.21 14.36 -2.25
C ALA A 488 -2.03 13.83 -3.43
N LEU A 489 -2.07 12.50 -3.58
CA LEU A 489 -2.88 11.82 -4.59
C LEU A 489 -4.38 12.07 -4.38
N TRP A 490 -4.86 12.09 -3.13
CA TRP A 490 -6.26 12.37 -2.81
C TRP A 490 -6.68 13.79 -3.21
N LYS A 491 -5.84 14.78 -2.93
CA LYS A 491 -6.10 16.18 -3.34
C LYS A 491 -6.15 16.30 -4.86
N ASP A 492 -5.20 15.68 -5.54
CA ASP A 492 -5.11 15.69 -7.00
C ASP A 492 -6.33 15.01 -7.64
N VAL A 493 -6.67 13.79 -7.25
CA VAL A 493 -7.82 13.06 -7.82
C VAL A 493 -9.15 13.74 -7.52
N ARG A 494 -9.30 14.36 -6.33
CA ARG A 494 -10.47 15.16 -6.00
C ARG A 494 -10.58 16.38 -6.91
N GLN A 495 -9.48 17.07 -7.19
CA GLN A 495 -9.46 18.19 -8.13
C GLN A 495 -9.82 17.72 -9.54
N GLN A 496 -9.28 16.58 -9.99
CA GLN A 496 -9.63 15.99 -11.29
C GLN A 496 -11.13 15.67 -11.37
N LEU A 497 -11.69 14.97 -10.39
CA LEU A 497 -13.11 14.64 -10.32
C LEU A 497 -14.01 15.90 -10.31
N LEU A 498 -13.62 16.95 -9.60
CA LEU A 498 -14.36 18.22 -9.58
C LEU A 498 -14.28 18.93 -10.94
N SER A 499 -13.12 18.89 -11.59
CA SER A 499 -12.94 19.50 -12.91
C SER A 499 -13.67 18.73 -14.03
N SER A 500 -13.78 17.41 -13.91
CA SER A 500 -14.45 16.53 -14.86
C SER A 500 -15.92 16.27 -14.53
N GLU A 501 -16.44 16.82 -13.43
CA GLU A 501 -17.80 16.54 -12.93
C GLU A 501 -18.88 16.74 -14.00
N ARG A 502 -18.78 17.83 -14.78
CA ARG A 502 -19.74 18.09 -15.86
C ARG A 502 -19.65 17.06 -16.98
N ALA A 503 -18.43 16.66 -17.37
CA ALA A 503 -18.21 15.66 -18.41
C ALA A 503 -18.70 14.27 -17.95
N LEU A 504 -18.42 13.91 -16.69
CA LEU A 504 -18.91 12.67 -16.08
C LEU A 504 -20.44 12.61 -16.05
N ARG A 505 -21.10 13.68 -15.59
CA ARG A 505 -22.58 13.77 -15.58
C ARG A 505 -23.21 13.69 -16.97
N GLN A 506 -22.48 14.10 -18.00
CA GLN A 506 -22.94 14.07 -19.39
C GLN A 506 -22.56 12.77 -20.11
N GLY A 507 -21.82 11.86 -19.46
CA GLY A 507 -21.27 10.67 -20.12
C GLY A 507 -20.25 11.00 -21.23
N LEU A 508 -19.64 12.19 -21.17
CA LEU A 508 -18.67 12.69 -22.15
C LEU A 508 -17.23 12.65 -21.61
N ALA A 509 -17.02 12.06 -20.44
CA ALA A 509 -15.69 11.90 -19.88
C ALA A 509 -14.88 10.90 -20.71
N GLU A 510 -13.62 11.23 -20.99
CA GLU A 510 -12.71 10.35 -21.72
C GLU A 510 -12.39 9.10 -20.86
N SER A 511 -12.57 7.90 -21.43
CA SER A 511 -12.37 6.64 -20.71
C SER A 511 -10.94 6.48 -20.15
N SER A 512 -9.94 7.00 -20.87
CA SER A 512 -8.54 7.02 -20.42
C SER A 512 -8.36 7.86 -19.14
N ALA A 513 -8.96 9.06 -19.09
CA ALA A 513 -8.90 9.95 -17.94
C ALA A 513 -9.66 9.36 -16.75
N MET A 514 -10.80 8.70 -16.99
CA MET A 514 -11.54 7.98 -15.94
C MET A 514 -10.71 6.83 -15.37
N ALA A 515 -10.00 6.09 -16.21
CA ALA A 515 -9.11 5.01 -15.78
C ALA A 515 -7.94 5.55 -14.94
N GLU A 516 -7.32 6.67 -15.31
CA GLU A 516 -6.29 7.32 -14.47
C GLU A 516 -6.84 7.72 -13.10
N VAL A 517 -8.03 8.32 -13.06
CA VAL A 517 -8.71 8.69 -11.81
C VAL A 517 -8.97 7.44 -10.96
N ALA A 518 -9.44 6.35 -11.56
CA ALA A 518 -9.69 5.09 -10.88
C ALA A 518 -8.41 4.45 -10.30
N ARG A 519 -7.32 4.38 -11.08
CA ARG A 519 -6.00 3.92 -10.58
C ARG A 519 -5.51 4.76 -9.41
N THR A 520 -5.75 6.06 -9.47
CA THR A 520 -5.35 6.99 -8.40
C THR A 520 -6.19 6.77 -7.14
N LEU A 521 -7.50 6.56 -7.28
CA LEU A 521 -8.37 6.22 -6.14
C LEU A 521 -7.98 4.88 -5.50
N LEU A 522 -7.67 3.85 -6.31
CA LEU A 522 -7.16 2.57 -5.82
C LEU A 522 -5.83 2.76 -5.07
N SER A 523 -4.94 3.59 -5.61
CA SER A 523 -3.65 3.91 -4.98
C SER A 523 -3.84 4.63 -3.64
N VAL A 524 -4.73 5.63 -3.59
CA VAL A 524 -5.07 6.32 -2.35
C VAL A 524 -5.68 5.36 -1.34
N ALA A 525 -6.59 4.49 -1.76
CA ALA A 525 -7.19 3.48 -0.88
C ALA A 525 -6.11 2.56 -0.30
N ALA A 526 -5.25 2.00 -1.14
CA ALA A 526 -4.19 1.08 -0.71
C ALA A 526 -3.20 1.73 0.28
N LEU A 527 -2.77 2.96 0.00
CA LEU A 527 -1.87 3.70 0.88
C LEU A 527 -2.57 4.20 2.15
N SER A 528 -3.88 4.48 2.13
CA SER A 528 -4.57 5.07 3.28
C SER A 528 -5.10 4.03 4.27
N LEU A 529 -5.46 2.81 3.83
CA LEU A 529 -6.12 1.82 4.68
C LEU A 529 -5.38 1.53 6.00
N ALA A 530 -4.05 1.50 5.98
CA ALA A 530 -3.24 1.22 7.16
C ALA A 530 -2.99 2.44 8.07
N VAL A 531 -3.07 3.67 7.54
CA VAL A 531 -2.64 4.90 8.24
C VAL A 531 -3.80 5.85 8.55
N SER A 532 -4.78 5.93 7.65
CA SER A 532 -6.00 6.73 7.74
C SER A 532 -7.18 5.95 7.12
N PRO A 533 -7.80 5.01 7.87
CA PRO A 533 -8.83 4.13 7.32
C PRO A 533 -10.05 4.90 6.79
N GLY A 534 -10.35 6.08 7.36
CA GLY A 534 -11.41 6.96 6.88
C GLY A 534 -11.15 7.53 5.48
N ASP A 535 -9.91 7.94 5.17
CA ASP A 535 -9.54 8.40 3.82
C ASP A 535 -9.55 7.23 2.83
N GLY A 536 -9.09 6.05 3.27
CA GLY A 536 -9.16 4.81 2.47
C GLY A 536 -10.60 4.44 2.10
N GLU A 537 -11.52 4.46 3.07
CA GLU A 537 -12.94 4.22 2.83
C GLU A 537 -13.55 5.29 1.93
N ALA A 538 -13.20 6.57 2.12
CA ALA A 538 -13.67 7.66 1.25
C ALA A 538 -13.23 7.46 -0.20
N ALA A 539 -12.00 7.01 -0.44
CA ALA A 539 -11.48 6.70 -1.77
C ALA A 539 -12.20 5.52 -2.41
N LEU A 540 -12.42 4.42 -1.67
CA LEU A 540 -13.18 3.26 -2.15
C LEU A 540 -14.64 3.64 -2.47
N ARG A 541 -15.26 4.50 -1.65
CA ARG A 541 -16.63 4.99 -1.88
C ARG A 541 -16.70 5.88 -3.11
N ALA A 542 -15.70 6.73 -3.34
CA ALA A 542 -15.60 7.55 -4.55
C ALA A 542 -15.44 6.68 -5.79
N LEU A 543 -14.60 5.63 -5.72
CA LEU A 543 -14.43 4.68 -6.80
C LEU A 543 -15.70 3.89 -7.10
N ALA A 544 -16.39 3.39 -6.07
CA ALA A 544 -17.64 2.66 -6.23
C ALA A 544 -18.73 3.52 -6.89
N ARG A 545 -18.77 4.83 -6.59
CA ARG A 545 -19.65 5.78 -7.27
C ARG A 545 -19.27 6.01 -8.72
N LEU A 546 -17.98 6.05 -9.03
CA LEU A 546 -17.49 6.15 -10.41
C LEU A 546 -17.88 4.90 -11.21
N CYS A 547 -17.72 3.70 -10.64
CA CYS A 547 -18.12 2.44 -11.24
C CYS A 547 -19.64 2.31 -11.45
N ALA A 548 -20.47 2.87 -10.57
CA ALA A 548 -21.93 2.81 -10.72
C ALA A 548 -22.47 3.41 -12.04
N GLY A 549 -21.71 4.30 -12.69
CA GLY A 549 -22.06 4.87 -14.00
C GLY A 549 -21.17 4.43 -15.16
N HIS A 550 -19.98 3.89 -14.89
CA HIS A 550 -18.92 3.67 -15.88
C HIS A 550 -18.18 2.33 -15.70
N ALA A 551 -18.84 1.32 -15.12
CA ALA A 551 -18.20 0.03 -14.81
C ALA A 551 -17.55 -0.60 -16.05
N ASP A 552 -18.29 -0.77 -17.16
CA ASP A 552 -17.79 -1.45 -18.36
C ASP A 552 -16.60 -0.72 -18.99
N ASP A 553 -16.69 0.60 -19.13
CA ASP A 553 -15.61 1.45 -19.66
C ASP A 553 -14.37 1.34 -18.78
N LEU A 554 -14.52 1.48 -17.46
CA LEU A 554 -13.40 1.39 -16.52
C LEU A 554 -12.78 0.00 -16.50
N ALA A 555 -13.61 -1.04 -16.51
CA ALA A 555 -13.16 -2.41 -16.43
C ALA A 555 -12.29 -2.74 -17.66
N SER A 556 -12.69 -2.30 -18.87
CA SER A 556 -11.90 -2.46 -20.10
C SER A 556 -10.54 -1.74 -20.06
N GLN A 557 -10.45 -0.64 -19.29
CA GLN A 557 -9.25 0.21 -19.20
C GLN A 557 -8.35 -0.11 -18.00
N LEU A 558 -8.78 -1.00 -17.10
CA LEU A 558 -8.08 -1.37 -15.86
C LEU A 558 -7.76 -2.87 -15.78
N PRO A 559 -7.24 -3.52 -16.83
CA PRO A 559 -6.92 -4.96 -16.77
C PRO A 559 -5.84 -5.28 -15.73
N ASP A 560 -5.00 -4.29 -15.42
CA ASP A 560 -3.91 -4.36 -14.46
C ASP A 560 -4.34 -4.19 -12.99
N ALA A 561 -5.61 -3.86 -12.73
CA ALA A 561 -6.09 -3.56 -11.38
C ALA A 561 -6.41 -4.79 -10.53
N MET A 562 -6.61 -5.97 -11.15
CA MET A 562 -7.01 -7.19 -10.46
C MET A 562 -6.12 -7.56 -9.25
N PRO A 563 -4.78 -7.56 -9.33
CA PRO A 563 -3.93 -7.90 -8.19
C PRO A 563 -4.13 -6.96 -7.01
N VAL A 564 -4.30 -5.66 -7.29
CA VAL A 564 -4.51 -4.60 -6.30
C VAL A 564 -5.89 -4.74 -5.65
N LEU A 565 -6.93 -5.03 -6.45
CA LEU A 565 -8.29 -5.26 -5.94
C LEU A 565 -8.36 -6.49 -5.02
N LEU A 566 -7.71 -7.59 -5.40
CA LEU A 566 -7.62 -8.78 -4.55
C LEU A 566 -6.85 -8.52 -3.26
N TRP A 567 -5.76 -7.74 -3.35
CA TRP A 567 -5.02 -7.32 -2.17
C TRP A 567 -5.88 -6.43 -1.25
N LEU A 568 -6.64 -5.47 -1.80
CA LEU A 568 -7.58 -4.64 -1.03
C LEU A 568 -8.66 -5.48 -0.35
N ALA A 569 -9.18 -6.49 -1.03
CA ALA A 569 -10.18 -7.41 -0.47
C ALA A 569 -9.60 -8.24 0.69
N ASP A 570 -8.34 -8.67 0.58
CA ASP A 570 -7.63 -9.35 1.67
C ASP A 570 -7.46 -8.44 2.89
N VAL A 571 -6.93 -7.23 2.67
CA VAL A 571 -6.58 -6.30 3.75
C VAL A 571 -7.78 -5.67 4.44
N THR A 572 -8.90 -5.49 3.74
CA THR A 572 -10.15 -5.01 4.35
C THR A 572 -10.87 -6.10 5.15
N GLY A 573 -10.37 -7.35 5.13
CA GLY A 573 -11.02 -8.49 5.76
C GLY A 573 -12.21 -9.03 4.96
N ALA A 574 -12.41 -8.58 3.72
CA ALA A 574 -13.50 -9.06 2.87
C ALA A 574 -13.34 -10.55 2.51
N THR A 575 -12.10 -11.06 2.48
CA THR A 575 -11.83 -12.50 2.35
C THR A 575 -11.99 -13.27 3.67
N GLY A 576 -12.22 -12.59 4.79
CA GLY A 576 -12.34 -13.19 6.12
C GLY A 576 -11.03 -13.51 6.83
N ARG A 577 -9.88 -13.27 6.18
CA ARG A 577 -8.55 -13.50 6.78
C ARG A 577 -8.21 -12.52 7.89
N CYS A 578 -8.48 -11.25 7.63
CA CYS A 578 -8.34 -10.19 8.60
C CYS A 578 -9.69 -9.97 9.29
N PRO A 579 -9.71 -9.59 10.58
CA PRO A 579 -10.95 -9.12 11.19
C PRO A 579 -11.52 -8.00 10.31
N PRO A 580 -12.83 -7.97 10.07
CA PRO A 580 -13.43 -6.96 9.21
C PRO A 580 -13.07 -5.59 9.76
N ALA A 581 -12.47 -4.74 8.93
CA ALA A 581 -12.17 -3.37 9.32
C ALA A 581 -13.48 -2.70 9.75
N GLU A 582 -13.44 -1.89 10.82
CA GLU A 582 -14.61 -1.13 11.25
C GLU A 582 -15.10 -0.25 10.09
N GLY A 583 -16.34 -0.48 9.63
CA GLY A 583 -16.96 0.27 8.53
C GLY A 583 -17.41 -0.61 7.36
N GLY A 584 -17.92 0.04 6.31
CA GLY A 584 -18.41 -0.63 5.10
C GLY A 584 -17.32 -0.99 4.09
N THR A 585 -16.04 -0.95 4.47
CA THR A 585 -14.89 -1.10 3.55
C THR A 585 -14.84 -2.47 2.88
N ALA A 586 -15.09 -3.55 3.63
CA ALA A 586 -15.12 -4.91 3.09
C ALA A 586 -16.23 -5.10 2.04
N GLU A 587 -17.41 -4.51 2.29
CA GLU A 587 -18.52 -4.52 1.33
C GLU A 587 -18.20 -3.70 0.08
N LEU A 588 -17.55 -2.54 0.24
CA LEU A 588 -17.12 -1.70 -0.87
C LEU A 588 -16.06 -2.43 -1.73
N ALA A 589 -15.06 -3.05 -1.12
CA ALA A 589 -14.05 -3.84 -1.82
C ALA A 589 -14.67 -5.01 -2.60
N SER A 590 -15.65 -5.70 -1.99
CA SER A 590 -16.39 -6.78 -2.66
C SER A 590 -17.18 -6.30 -3.88
N LYS A 591 -17.91 -5.18 -3.74
CA LYS A 591 -18.65 -4.57 -4.84
C LYS A 591 -17.73 -4.09 -5.97
N LEU A 592 -16.58 -3.52 -5.63
CA LEU A 592 -15.59 -3.09 -6.62
C LEU A 592 -14.98 -4.27 -7.37
N LEU A 593 -14.70 -5.38 -6.68
CA LEU A 593 -14.21 -6.60 -7.31
C LEU A 593 -15.28 -7.19 -8.26
N GLU A 594 -16.55 -7.17 -7.86
CA GLU A 594 -17.66 -7.60 -8.71
C GLU A 594 -17.79 -6.74 -9.98
N GLN A 595 -17.67 -5.41 -9.84
CA GLN A 595 -17.86 -4.46 -10.94
C GLN A 595 -16.67 -4.39 -11.90
N LEU A 596 -15.44 -4.48 -11.39
CA LEU A 596 -14.22 -4.31 -12.19
C LEU A 596 -13.55 -5.63 -12.55
N GLY A 597 -13.86 -6.71 -11.83
CA GLY A 597 -13.16 -7.98 -11.95
C GLY A 597 -13.42 -8.70 -13.27
N SER A 598 -14.62 -8.56 -13.83
CA SER A 598 -15.02 -9.26 -15.06
C SER A 598 -14.17 -8.87 -16.28
N ALA A 599 -13.83 -7.60 -16.46
CA ALA A 599 -13.05 -7.19 -17.64
C ALA A 599 -11.56 -7.51 -17.54
N SER A 600 -11.02 -7.65 -16.32
CA SER A 600 -9.63 -8.13 -16.14
C SER A 600 -9.45 -9.54 -16.71
N ILE A 601 -10.52 -10.33 -16.75
CA ILE A 601 -10.53 -11.69 -17.30
C ILE A 601 -10.18 -11.68 -18.79
N GLU A 602 -10.57 -10.65 -19.56
CA GLU A 602 -10.38 -10.65 -21.01
C GLU A 602 -8.94 -10.37 -21.46
N HIS A 603 -8.13 -9.71 -20.62
CA HIS A 603 -6.80 -9.23 -21.02
C HIS A 603 -5.69 -10.24 -20.75
N ASP A 604 -5.69 -10.87 -19.58
CA ASP A 604 -4.74 -11.92 -19.19
C ASP A 604 -5.45 -12.98 -18.32
N PRO A 605 -6.27 -13.85 -18.96
CA PRO A 605 -7.05 -14.85 -18.24
C PRO A 605 -6.21 -15.79 -17.37
N PRO A 606 -5.08 -16.38 -17.85
CA PRO A 606 -4.34 -17.34 -17.04
C PRO A 606 -3.75 -16.76 -15.76
N THR A 607 -3.14 -15.57 -15.83
CA THR A 607 -2.61 -14.88 -14.64
C THR A 607 -3.73 -14.56 -13.67
N THR A 608 -4.89 -14.11 -14.17
CA THR A 608 -6.09 -13.83 -13.38
C THR A 608 -6.62 -15.09 -12.67
N VAL A 609 -6.61 -16.25 -13.33
CA VAL A 609 -6.97 -17.55 -12.72
C VAL A 609 -6.08 -17.85 -11.51
N TYR A 610 -4.75 -17.67 -11.62
CA TYR A 610 -3.84 -17.95 -10.49
C TYR A 610 -4.12 -17.03 -9.31
N PHE A 611 -4.37 -15.73 -9.56
CA PHE A 611 -4.63 -14.76 -8.50
C PHE A 611 -5.96 -15.04 -7.80
N LEU A 612 -7.03 -15.29 -8.57
CA LEU A 612 -8.34 -15.64 -8.02
C LEU A 612 -8.32 -16.99 -7.27
N ALA A 613 -7.65 -18.00 -7.81
CA ALA A 613 -7.50 -19.29 -7.15
C ALA A 613 -6.69 -19.16 -5.86
N ALA A 614 -5.60 -18.38 -5.87
CA ALA A 614 -4.82 -18.11 -4.66
C ALA A 614 -5.65 -17.38 -3.60
N ALA A 615 -6.44 -16.37 -3.97
CA ALA A 615 -7.32 -15.64 -3.06
C ALA A 615 -8.40 -16.55 -2.45
N LEU A 616 -9.04 -17.38 -3.28
CA LEU A 616 -10.06 -18.33 -2.84
C LEU A 616 -9.47 -19.38 -1.88
N LEU A 617 -8.36 -20.01 -2.25
CA LEU A 617 -7.69 -21.04 -1.43
C LEU A 617 -7.14 -20.50 -0.11
N ARG A 618 -6.89 -19.19 -0.05
CA ARG A 618 -6.42 -18.50 1.14
C ARG A 618 -7.56 -18.11 2.08
N SER A 619 -8.78 -17.99 1.59
CA SER A 619 -9.91 -17.53 2.39
C SER A 619 -10.34 -18.60 3.40
N PRO A 620 -10.50 -18.26 4.70
CA PRO A 620 -10.93 -19.20 5.73
C PRO A 620 -12.34 -19.75 5.46
N PHE A 621 -12.54 -21.04 5.75
CA PHE A 621 -13.83 -21.71 5.57
C PHE A 621 -14.89 -21.16 6.53
N GLU A 622 -14.46 -20.69 7.71
CA GLU A 622 -15.32 -20.09 8.72
C GLU A 622 -16.02 -18.84 8.17
N ALA A 623 -15.38 -18.10 7.27
CA ALA A 623 -15.97 -16.93 6.63
C ALA A 623 -17.15 -17.30 5.71
N VAL A 624 -17.17 -18.52 5.16
CA VAL A 624 -18.30 -19.03 4.35
C VAL A 624 -19.49 -19.37 5.23
N ALA A 625 -19.22 -19.95 6.40
CA ALA A 625 -20.25 -20.41 7.34
C ALA A 625 -20.88 -19.25 8.10
N SER A 626 -20.10 -18.21 8.40
CA SER A 626 -20.64 -16.93 8.86
C SER A 626 -21.49 -16.36 7.73
N ARG A 627 -22.73 -15.94 7.99
CA ARG A 627 -23.60 -15.31 7.00
C ARG A 627 -23.43 -13.79 7.03
N PRO A 628 -22.48 -13.16 6.30
CA PRO A 628 -22.66 -11.81 5.85
C PRO A 628 -23.39 -11.83 4.50
N SER A 629 -24.31 -10.89 4.31
CA SER A 629 -25.14 -10.65 3.12
C SER A 629 -24.36 -10.29 1.84
N SER A 630 -23.05 -10.46 1.83
CA SER A 630 -22.12 -10.12 0.75
C SER A 630 -20.95 -11.11 0.78
N SER A 631 -21.21 -12.36 0.39
CA SER A 631 -20.14 -13.36 0.34
C SER A 631 -19.19 -13.01 -0.82
N LEU A 632 -18.11 -12.28 -0.52
CA LEU A 632 -17.02 -12.06 -1.47
C LEU A 632 -16.57 -13.39 -2.12
N LEU A 633 -16.67 -14.50 -1.38
CA LEU A 633 -16.38 -15.85 -1.88
C LEU A 633 -17.25 -16.28 -3.05
N ALA A 634 -18.52 -15.84 -3.09
CA ALA A 634 -19.38 -16.05 -4.26
C ALA A 634 -18.82 -15.31 -5.47
N VAL A 635 -18.47 -14.03 -5.30
CA VAL A 635 -17.86 -13.21 -6.36
C VAL A 635 -16.53 -13.81 -6.83
N LEU A 636 -15.65 -14.20 -5.91
CA LEU A 636 -14.37 -14.84 -6.22
C LEU A 636 -14.54 -16.16 -6.98
N ALA A 637 -15.46 -17.03 -6.54
CA ALA A 637 -15.71 -18.29 -7.22
C ALA A 637 -16.34 -18.11 -8.61
N GLN A 638 -17.24 -17.12 -8.76
CA GLN A 638 -17.83 -16.77 -10.04
C GLN A 638 -16.77 -16.22 -11.02
N LEU A 639 -15.96 -15.24 -10.58
CA LEU A 639 -14.87 -14.68 -11.38
C LEU A 639 -13.84 -15.76 -11.73
N LEU A 640 -13.53 -16.67 -10.81
CA LEU A 640 -12.64 -17.79 -11.06
C LEU A 640 -13.19 -18.69 -12.18
N CYS A 641 -14.48 -19.05 -12.13
CA CYS A 641 -15.13 -19.86 -13.16
C CYS A 641 -15.05 -19.20 -14.54
N GLN A 642 -15.42 -17.92 -14.62
CA GLN A 642 -15.33 -17.13 -15.85
C GLN A 642 -13.89 -17.04 -16.37
N SER A 643 -12.92 -16.84 -15.48
CA SER A 643 -11.50 -16.75 -15.86
C SER A 643 -10.93 -18.07 -16.35
N VAL A 644 -11.36 -19.19 -15.77
CA VAL A 644 -10.96 -20.53 -16.21
C VAL A 644 -11.51 -20.81 -17.62
N GLU A 645 -12.79 -20.51 -17.87
CA GLU A 645 -13.42 -20.65 -19.19
C GLU A 645 -12.75 -19.75 -20.26
N ALA A 646 -12.43 -18.50 -19.91
CA ALA A 646 -11.70 -17.60 -20.80
C ALA A 646 -10.27 -18.10 -21.07
N ALA A 647 -9.56 -18.60 -20.05
CA ALA A 647 -8.23 -19.16 -20.21
C ALA A 647 -8.22 -20.44 -21.07
N THR A 648 -9.19 -21.34 -20.89
CA THR A 648 -9.28 -22.57 -21.70
C THR A 648 -9.58 -22.26 -23.17
N THR A 649 -10.55 -21.37 -23.43
CA THR A 649 -10.87 -20.93 -24.80
C THR A 649 -9.71 -20.18 -25.47
N GLN A 650 -8.91 -19.42 -24.72
CA GLN A 650 -7.69 -18.81 -25.24
C GLN A 650 -6.63 -19.86 -25.59
N LEU A 651 -6.40 -20.83 -24.70
CA LEU A 651 -5.40 -21.89 -24.87
C LEU A 651 -5.75 -22.91 -25.96
N GLU A 652 -7.01 -23.02 -26.34
CA GLU A 652 -7.45 -23.88 -27.46
C GLU A 652 -7.10 -23.30 -28.85
N LYS A 653 -6.71 -22.02 -28.92
CA LYS A 653 -6.30 -21.40 -30.19
C LYS A 653 -4.95 -22.00 -30.65
N PRO A 654 -4.85 -22.54 -31.88
CA PRO A 654 -3.72 -23.37 -32.32
C PRO A 654 -2.38 -22.65 -32.55
N THR A 655 -2.27 -21.36 -32.18
CA THR A 655 -1.21 -20.46 -32.64
C THR A 655 0.06 -20.46 -31.78
N LEU A 656 0.05 -21.01 -30.57
CA LEU A 656 1.20 -21.02 -29.65
C LEU A 656 1.27 -22.40 -28.97
N ARG A 657 2.31 -23.21 -29.22
CA ARG A 657 2.32 -24.61 -28.74
C ARG A 657 3.15 -24.87 -27.48
N GLU A 658 4.25 -24.15 -27.28
CA GLU A 658 5.19 -24.49 -26.20
C GLU A 658 4.91 -23.74 -24.88
N ALA A 659 4.67 -22.42 -24.93
CA ALA A 659 4.30 -21.64 -23.73
C ALA A 659 2.97 -22.15 -23.14
N ASP A 660 2.01 -22.42 -24.01
CA ASP A 660 0.68 -22.93 -23.68
C ASP A 660 0.73 -24.30 -22.99
N ALA A 661 1.72 -25.16 -23.30
CA ALA A 661 1.85 -26.47 -22.65
C ALA A 661 2.24 -26.33 -21.17
N LEU A 662 3.18 -25.43 -20.85
CA LEU A 662 3.55 -25.13 -19.47
C LEU A 662 2.38 -24.50 -18.71
N GLU A 663 1.67 -23.58 -19.35
CA GLU A 663 0.52 -22.90 -18.78
C GLU A 663 -0.65 -23.86 -18.51
N ARG A 664 -1.01 -24.72 -19.46
CA ARG A 664 -1.98 -25.82 -19.28
C ARG A 664 -1.59 -26.71 -18.11
N ARG A 665 -0.30 -27.08 -17.98
CA ARG A 665 0.20 -27.89 -16.86
C ARG A 665 0.04 -27.15 -15.52
N ASN A 666 0.33 -25.85 -15.49
CA ASN A 666 0.22 -25.04 -14.29
C ASN A 666 -1.25 -24.84 -13.87
N LEU A 667 -2.17 -24.59 -14.82
CA LEU A 667 -3.61 -24.45 -14.53
C LEU A 667 -4.18 -25.75 -13.96
N ARG A 668 -3.79 -26.90 -14.52
CA ARG A 668 -4.19 -28.21 -13.98
C ARG A 668 -3.67 -28.49 -12.58
N ALA A 669 -2.54 -27.91 -12.20
CA ALA A 669 -2.02 -28.08 -10.85
C ALA A 669 -2.96 -27.50 -9.79
N LEU A 670 -3.88 -26.58 -10.17
CA LEU A 670 -4.91 -26.01 -9.29
C LEU A 670 -6.06 -26.98 -8.97
N ARG A 671 -6.28 -28.03 -9.78
CA ARG A 671 -7.37 -29.00 -9.58
C ARG A 671 -7.34 -29.64 -8.19
N GLY A 672 -6.17 -30.13 -7.77
CA GLY A 672 -6.00 -30.81 -6.47
C GLY A 672 -6.28 -29.90 -5.26
N PRO A 673 -5.67 -28.71 -5.19
CA PRO A 673 -6.00 -27.69 -4.19
C PRO A 673 -7.49 -27.30 -4.17
N LEU A 674 -8.10 -27.01 -5.33
CA LEU A 674 -9.51 -26.59 -5.41
C LEU A 674 -10.47 -27.70 -4.98
N ARG A 675 -10.20 -28.97 -5.35
CA ARG A 675 -10.99 -30.12 -4.86
C ARG A 675 -10.94 -30.24 -3.35
N ARG A 676 -9.74 -30.18 -2.75
CA ARG A 676 -9.57 -30.25 -1.29
C ARG A 676 -10.32 -29.12 -0.58
N TRP A 677 -10.22 -27.90 -1.11
CA TRP A 677 -10.94 -26.74 -0.57
C TRP A 677 -12.46 -26.91 -0.68
N ARG A 678 -12.97 -27.38 -1.81
CA ARG A 678 -14.41 -27.67 -2.00
C ARG A 678 -14.89 -28.77 -1.06
N ASP A 679 -14.11 -29.84 -0.88
CA ASP A 679 -14.49 -30.97 -0.03
C ASP A 679 -14.57 -30.53 1.44
N GLN A 680 -13.65 -29.66 1.89
CA GLN A 680 -13.73 -28.99 3.21
C GLN A 680 -14.97 -28.10 3.33
N LEU A 681 -15.36 -27.40 2.26
CA LEU A 681 -16.57 -26.58 2.23
C LEU A 681 -17.86 -27.41 2.37
N HIS A 682 -17.89 -28.60 1.77
CA HIS A 682 -19.05 -29.50 1.83
C HIS A 682 -19.36 -30.03 3.23
N GLU A 683 -18.36 -30.09 4.12
CA GLU A 683 -18.58 -30.46 5.53
C GLU A 683 -19.39 -29.39 6.28
N GLY A 684 -19.23 -28.11 5.92
CA GLY A 684 -19.89 -26.98 6.59
C GLY A 684 -21.14 -26.42 5.90
N ALA A 685 -21.21 -26.43 4.57
CA ALA A 685 -22.26 -25.73 3.80
C ALA A 685 -22.68 -26.52 2.54
N LYS A 686 -23.45 -27.60 2.74
CA LYS A 686 -24.02 -28.41 1.64
C LYS A 686 -24.94 -27.53 0.77
N ASN A 687 -24.67 -27.47 -0.53
CA ASN A 687 -25.44 -26.78 -1.58
C ASN A 687 -25.27 -25.25 -1.69
N SER A 688 -24.12 -24.68 -1.33
CA SER A 688 -23.86 -23.26 -1.62
C SER A 688 -23.54 -23.05 -3.11
N GLN A 689 -23.96 -21.93 -3.69
CA GLN A 689 -23.63 -21.54 -5.08
C GLN A 689 -22.11 -21.54 -5.33
N VAL A 690 -21.33 -21.23 -4.28
CA VAL A 690 -19.86 -21.33 -4.27
C VAL A 690 -19.38 -22.75 -4.58
N THR A 691 -19.98 -23.78 -3.98
CA THR A 691 -19.61 -25.19 -4.28
C THR A 691 -19.88 -25.56 -5.74
N VAL A 692 -20.93 -24.99 -6.34
CA VAL A 692 -21.29 -25.23 -7.75
C VAL A 692 -20.24 -24.60 -8.67
N TRP A 693 -19.93 -23.30 -8.49
CA TRP A 693 -18.92 -22.63 -9.31
C TRP A 693 -17.53 -23.26 -9.19
N VAL A 694 -17.10 -23.62 -7.99
CA VAL A 694 -15.80 -24.28 -7.81
C VAL A 694 -15.80 -25.68 -8.44
N SER A 695 -16.92 -26.40 -8.43
CA SER A 695 -17.04 -27.68 -9.13
C SER A 695 -16.93 -27.50 -10.65
N ASN A 696 -17.62 -26.50 -11.21
CA ASN A 696 -17.51 -26.16 -12.62
C ASN A 696 -16.06 -25.80 -13.00
N CYS A 697 -15.36 -25.02 -12.17
CA CYS A 697 -13.94 -24.71 -12.39
C CYS A 697 -13.09 -25.99 -12.47
N ILE A 698 -13.33 -26.95 -11.57
CA ILE A 698 -12.59 -28.22 -11.52
C ILE A 698 -12.86 -29.05 -12.78
N GLU A 699 -14.12 -29.11 -13.23
CA GLU A 699 -14.54 -29.84 -14.43
C GLU A 699 -13.94 -29.23 -15.70
N VAL A 700 -14.02 -27.90 -15.87
CA VAL A 700 -13.40 -27.20 -17.02
C VAL A 700 -11.88 -27.38 -16.99
N LEU A 701 -11.26 -27.28 -15.81
CA LEU A 701 -9.84 -27.57 -15.68
C LEU A 701 -9.54 -29.02 -16.03
N ASP A 702 -10.45 -29.99 -15.78
CA ASP A 702 -10.34 -31.42 -16.09
C ASP A 702 -10.26 -31.73 -17.57
N GLU A 703 -11.01 -30.98 -18.39
CA GLU A 703 -11.12 -31.14 -19.84
C GLU A 703 -9.89 -30.69 -20.63
N LEU A 704 -9.04 -29.82 -20.06
CA LEU A 704 -7.80 -29.38 -20.71
C LEU A 704 -6.95 -30.60 -21.16
N SER A 705 -6.57 -30.67 -22.44
CA SER A 705 -5.81 -31.78 -23.04
C SER A 705 -4.31 -31.71 -22.74
N LEU A 706 -3.67 -32.82 -22.33
CA LEU A 706 -2.20 -32.85 -22.07
C LEU A 706 -1.36 -32.55 -23.32
N TYR A 707 -1.98 -32.64 -24.50
CA TYR A 707 -1.34 -32.56 -25.82
C TYR A 707 -2.22 -31.79 -26.79
#